data_AF-B0LBN7-F1
#
_entry.id   AF-B0LBN7-F1
#
_cell.length_a   1.000
_cell.length_b   1.000
_cell.length_c   1.000
_cell.angle_alpha   90.00
_cell.angle_beta   90.00
_cell.angle_gamma   90.00
#
_symmetry.space_group_name_H-M   'P 1'
#
loop_
_entity.id
_entity.type
_entity.pdbx_description
1 polymer ?
#
loop_
_entity_poly.entity_id
_entity_poly.type
_entity_poly.pdbx_seq_one_letter_code
_entity_poly.pdbx_strand_id
1 'polypeptide(L)'
;HKHKLKKTLIMLSAGLGLFFYVNQNSFANGENYFKLGSDSKLLTHDSYQNRLFYTLKTGETVADLSKSQDINLSTIWSLNKHLYSSESEMMKAAPGQQIILPLKKLPFEYSALPLLGSAPLVAAGGVAGHTNKLTKMSPDVTKSNMTDDKALNYAAQQAASLGSQLQSRSLNGDYAKDTALGIAGNQASSQLQAWLQHYGTAEVNLQSGNNFDGSSLDFLLPFYDSEKMLAFGQVGARYIDSRFTANLGAGQRFFLPANMLGYNVFIDQDFSGDNTRLGIGGEYWRDYFKSSVNGYFRMSGWHESYNKKDYDERPANGFDIRFNGYLPSYPALGAKLIYEQYYGDNVALFNSDKLQSNPGAATVGVNYTPIPLVTMGIDYRHGTGNENDLLYSMQFRYQFDKSWSQQIEPQYVNELRTLSGSRYDLVQRNNNIILEYKKQDILSLNIPHDINGTEHSTQKIQLIVKSKYGLDRIVWDDSALRSQGGQIQHSGSQSAQDYQAILPAYVQGGSNIYKVTARAYDRNGNSSNNVQLTITVLSNGQVVDQVGVTDFTADKTSAKADNADTITYTATVKKNGVAQANVPVSFNIVSGTATLGANSAKTDANGKATVTLKSSTPGQVVVSAKTAEMTSALNASAVIFFDQTKASITEIKADKTTAVANGKDAIKYTVKVMKNGQPVNNQSVTFSTNFGMFNGKSQTQATTGNDGRATITLTSSSAGKATVSATVSDGAEVKATEVTFFDELKIDNKVDIIGNNVRGELPNIWLQYGQFKLKASGGDGTYSWYSENTSIAIVDASGKVTLNGKGSVVIKATSGDKQTVSYTIKAPSYMIKVDKQAYYADAMSICKNLLPSTQTVLSDIYDSWGAANKYSHYSSMNSITAWIKQTSSEQRSGVSSTYNLITQNPLPGVNVNTPNV
;
A
#
# COMPACT_ATOMS: atom_id res chain seq x y z
N HIS A 1 4.49 -5.73 54.09
CA HIS A 1 4.51 -6.57 52.87
C HIS A 1 4.34 -5.83 51.51
N LYS A 2 3.88 -4.57 51.42
CA LYS A 2 3.83 -3.82 50.13
C LYS A 2 5.16 -3.20 49.65
N HIS A 3 6.17 -3.07 50.51
CA HIS A 3 7.45 -2.45 50.15
C HIS A 3 8.51 -3.39 49.55
N LYS A 4 8.35 -4.72 49.67
CA LYS A 4 9.26 -5.70 49.06
C LYS A 4 8.93 -6.00 47.58
N LEU A 5 7.65 -5.94 47.18
CA LEU A 5 7.24 -6.12 45.77
C LEU A 5 7.72 -4.97 44.86
N LYS A 6 7.78 -3.73 45.36
CA LYS A 6 8.27 -2.58 44.57
C LYS A 6 9.76 -2.67 44.24
N LYS A 7 10.60 -3.25 45.12
CA LYS A 7 12.04 -3.42 44.87
C LYS A 7 12.34 -4.56 43.88
N THR A 8 11.55 -5.63 43.88
CA THR A 8 11.69 -6.73 42.91
C THR A 8 11.23 -6.32 41.51
N LEU A 9 10.16 -5.51 41.41
CA LEU A 9 9.70 -4.97 40.11
C LEU A 9 10.68 -3.90 39.55
N ILE A 10 11.31 -3.09 40.42
CA ILE A 10 12.31 -2.10 40.01
C ILE A 10 13.62 -2.76 39.54
N MET A 11 14.01 -3.92 40.10
CA MET A 11 15.17 -4.68 39.61
C MET A 11 14.89 -5.41 38.28
N LEU A 12 13.67 -5.94 38.06
CA LEU A 12 13.28 -6.47 36.75
C LEU A 12 13.26 -5.36 35.68
N SER A 13 12.81 -4.15 36.00
CA SER A 13 12.87 -3.01 35.07
C SER A 13 14.28 -2.43 34.87
N ALA A 14 15.22 -2.64 35.78
CA ALA A 14 16.61 -2.22 35.60
C ALA A 14 17.38 -3.15 34.64
N GLY A 15 17.06 -4.46 34.64
CA GLY A 15 17.58 -5.41 33.64
C GLY A 15 16.95 -5.23 32.25
N LEU A 16 15.68 -4.81 32.18
CA LEU A 16 14.99 -4.48 30.91
C LEU A 16 15.34 -3.07 30.40
N GLY A 17 15.61 -2.10 31.29
CA GLY A 17 15.90 -0.70 30.93
C GLY A 17 17.24 -0.48 30.23
N LEU A 18 18.19 -1.40 30.38
CA LEU A 18 19.46 -1.38 29.64
C LEU A 18 19.36 -1.94 28.22
N PHE A 19 18.27 -2.64 27.88
CA PHE A 19 18.01 -3.13 26.51
C PHE A 19 17.17 -2.17 25.66
N PHE A 20 16.49 -1.19 26.26
CA PHE A 20 15.60 -0.26 25.54
C PHE A 20 16.16 1.16 25.37
N TYR A 21 17.46 1.37 25.56
CA TYR A 21 18.11 2.66 25.28
C TYR A 21 19.13 2.57 24.15
N VAL A 22 18.75 1.98 23.02
CA VAL A 22 19.36 2.27 21.72
C VAL A 22 18.25 2.37 20.68
N ASN A 23 18.15 3.56 20.10
CA ASN A 23 17.45 3.90 18.86
C ASN A 23 15.97 4.32 18.92
N GLN A 24 15.70 5.49 19.51
CA GLN A 24 14.60 6.36 19.07
C GLN A 24 15.05 7.70 18.46
N ASN A 25 16.36 7.93 18.28
CA ASN A 25 16.90 9.22 17.79
C ASN A 25 17.75 9.16 16.51
N SER A 26 17.76 8.05 15.75
CA SER A 26 18.48 8.02 14.45
C SER A 26 17.57 7.93 13.22
N PHE A 27 16.26 8.17 13.36
CA PHE A 27 15.36 8.44 12.21
C PHE A 27 15.15 9.93 11.94
N ALA A 28 16.03 10.79 12.45
CA ALA A 28 16.04 12.21 12.15
C ALA A 28 17.46 12.66 11.80
N ASN A 29 17.57 13.35 10.67
CA ASN A 29 18.77 13.96 10.09
C ASN A 29 19.65 13.02 9.27
N GLY A 30 19.36 13.00 7.96
CA GLY A 30 20.38 12.70 6.98
C GLY A 30 21.47 13.77 6.99
N GLU A 31 22.71 13.32 6.86
CA GLU A 31 23.76 13.86 5.99
C GLU A 31 25.09 13.21 6.42
N ASN A 32 25.70 12.42 5.53
CA ASN A 32 27.14 12.17 5.56
C ASN A 32 27.68 12.38 4.14
N TYR A 33 28.54 13.38 4.01
CA TYR A 33 29.15 13.86 2.76
C TYR A 33 30.26 12.93 2.28
N PHE A 34 30.32 12.66 0.97
CA PHE A 34 31.58 12.57 0.23
C PHE A 34 31.43 13.14 -1.21
N LYS A 35 32.38 14.00 -1.59
CA LYS A 35 32.62 14.69 -2.89
C LYS A 35 33.79 13.93 -3.57
N LEU A 36 33.96 13.70 -4.87
CA LEU A 36 33.83 14.43 -6.17
C LEU A 36 33.57 13.38 -7.30
N GLY A 37 33.16 13.62 -8.56
CA GLY A 37 33.13 14.82 -9.43
C GLY A 37 32.01 14.74 -10.51
N SER A 38 32.02 15.68 -11.45
CA SER A 38 30.83 16.41 -11.95
C SER A 38 29.74 15.69 -12.75
N ASP A 39 29.88 14.46 -13.25
CA ASP A 39 28.93 13.95 -14.27
C ASP A 39 28.45 12.50 -14.11
N SER A 40 28.31 12.01 -12.87
CA SER A 40 27.74 10.67 -12.60
C SER A 40 26.39 10.75 -11.85
N LYS A 41 25.32 10.21 -12.44
CA LYS A 41 24.03 10.00 -11.76
C LYS A 41 23.93 8.56 -11.25
N LEU A 42 24.10 8.35 -9.94
CA LEU A 42 23.69 7.13 -9.25
C LEU A 42 22.17 7.13 -9.09
N LEU A 43 21.49 6.06 -9.52
CA LEU A 43 20.07 5.85 -9.27
C LEU A 43 19.91 4.65 -8.33
N THR A 44 19.60 4.96 -7.07
CA THR A 44 19.03 4.10 -6.02
C THR A 44 19.81 2.85 -5.58
N HIS A 45 20.12 2.80 -4.28
CA HIS A 45 20.58 1.61 -3.57
C HIS A 45 19.37 0.79 -3.10
N ASP A 46 19.29 -0.48 -3.48
CA ASP A 46 18.32 -1.43 -2.92
C ASP A 46 19.00 -2.26 -1.82
N SER A 47 18.76 -1.86 -0.57
CA SER A 47 19.39 -2.43 0.63
C SER A 47 18.98 -3.89 0.90
N TYR A 48 17.96 -4.40 0.22
CA TYR A 48 17.43 -5.75 0.42
C TYR A 48 18.11 -6.86 -0.42
N GLN A 49 18.85 -6.51 -1.48
CA GLN A 49 19.36 -7.49 -2.45
C GLN A 49 20.89 -7.51 -2.63
N ASN A 50 21.64 -6.59 -2.00
CA ASN A 50 23.10 -6.44 -2.18
C ASN A 50 23.56 -6.32 -3.67
N ARG A 51 22.76 -5.68 -4.53
CA ARG A 51 23.01 -5.52 -5.97
C ARG A 51 23.26 -4.06 -6.34
N LEU A 52 24.20 -3.82 -7.24
CA LEU A 52 24.47 -2.51 -7.83
C LEU A 52 24.02 -2.53 -9.30
N PHE A 53 23.09 -1.66 -9.68
CA PHE A 53 22.66 -1.52 -11.07
C PHE A 53 23.57 -0.54 -11.80
N TYR A 54 24.32 -1.02 -12.79
CA TYR A 54 25.22 -0.23 -13.63
C TYR A 54 24.65 -0.09 -15.04
N THR A 55 24.75 1.08 -15.65
CA THR A 55 24.33 1.30 -17.04
C THR A 55 25.57 1.44 -17.93
N LEU A 56 25.70 0.58 -18.94
CA LEU A 56 26.87 0.56 -19.83
C LEU A 56 27.02 1.87 -20.61
N LYS A 57 28.23 2.43 -20.67
CA LYS A 57 28.52 3.67 -21.41
C LYS A 57 28.77 3.41 -22.89
N THR A 58 28.70 4.47 -23.70
CA THR A 58 29.02 4.41 -25.14
C THR A 58 30.46 3.93 -25.35
N GLY A 59 30.62 2.77 -25.99
CA GLY A 59 31.91 2.13 -26.25
C GLY A 59 32.45 1.23 -25.13
N GLU A 60 31.73 1.07 -24.02
CA GLU A 60 32.07 0.18 -22.91
C GLU A 60 31.39 -1.18 -23.07
N THR A 61 32.13 -2.29 -22.91
CA THR A 61 31.58 -3.64 -22.96
C THR A 61 31.53 -4.30 -21.58
N VAL A 62 30.74 -5.37 -21.42
CA VAL A 62 30.69 -6.15 -20.18
C VAL A 62 32.05 -6.77 -19.84
N ALA A 63 32.89 -7.06 -20.84
CA ALA A 63 34.26 -7.52 -20.64
C ALA A 63 35.16 -6.43 -20.02
N ASP A 64 35.02 -5.20 -20.48
CA ASP A 64 35.77 -4.04 -19.94
C ASP A 64 35.31 -3.73 -18.51
N LEU A 65 34.01 -3.89 -18.24
CA LEU A 65 33.43 -3.75 -16.91
C LEU A 65 33.93 -4.82 -15.93
N SER A 66 34.00 -6.08 -16.37
CA SER A 66 34.58 -7.19 -15.59
C SER A 66 36.03 -6.93 -15.18
N LYS A 67 36.87 -6.46 -16.12
CA LYS A 67 38.28 -6.14 -15.86
C LYS A 67 38.45 -4.91 -14.97
N SER A 68 37.71 -3.83 -15.24
CA SER A 68 37.84 -2.57 -14.48
C SER A 68 37.37 -2.70 -13.04
N GLN A 69 36.37 -3.56 -12.78
CA GLN A 69 35.84 -3.77 -11.44
C GLN A 69 36.49 -4.96 -10.71
N ASP A 70 37.36 -5.71 -11.38
CA ASP A 70 38.00 -6.93 -10.85
C ASP A 70 36.96 -7.98 -10.40
N ILE A 71 36.01 -8.30 -11.29
CA ILE A 71 34.90 -9.21 -11.04
C ILE A 71 34.84 -10.24 -12.17
N ASN A 72 34.83 -11.53 -11.83
CA ASN A 72 34.72 -12.59 -12.83
C ASN A 72 33.42 -12.48 -13.65
N LEU A 73 33.52 -12.67 -14.96
CA LEU A 73 32.38 -12.66 -15.91
C LEU A 73 31.26 -13.63 -15.50
N SER A 74 31.61 -14.80 -14.98
CA SER A 74 30.65 -15.79 -14.48
C SER A 74 29.83 -15.28 -13.29
N THR A 75 30.42 -14.45 -12.42
CA THR A 75 29.71 -13.78 -11.32
C THR A 75 28.74 -12.75 -11.86
N ILE A 76 29.16 -11.93 -12.82
CA ILE A 76 28.30 -10.94 -13.48
C ILE A 76 27.14 -11.68 -14.18
N TRP A 77 27.41 -12.76 -14.93
CA TRP A 77 26.38 -13.56 -15.58
C TRP A 77 25.38 -14.15 -14.57
N SER A 78 25.86 -14.73 -13.47
CA SER A 78 24.98 -15.34 -12.44
C SER A 78 23.96 -14.35 -11.86
N LEU A 79 24.33 -13.06 -11.79
CA LEU A 79 23.46 -11.98 -11.32
C LEU A 79 22.53 -11.46 -12.41
N ASN A 80 22.91 -11.55 -13.69
CA ASN A 80 22.18 -10.96 -14.81
C ASN A 80 21.36 -11.96 -15.63
N LYS A 81 21.34 -13.24 -15.25
CA LYS A 81 20.57 -14.31 -15.91
C LYS A 81 19.05 -14.07 -16.04
N HIS A 82 18.53 -13.07 -15.34
CA HIS A 82 17.12 -12.67 -15.39
C HIS A 82 16.87 -11.45 -16.30
N LEU A 83 17.93 -10.75 -16.70
CA LEU A 83 17.89 -9.61 -17.62
C LEU A 83 18.30 -9.98 -19.05
N TYR A 84 19.07 -11.07 -19.23
CA TYR A 84 19.56 -11.54 -20.53
C TYR A 84 19.35 -13.05 -20.66
N SER A 85 18.99 -13.52 -21.86
CA SER A 85 18.60 -14.92 -22.11
C SER A 85 19.79 -15.87 -22.20
N SER A 86 21.01 -15.36 -22.44
CA SER A 86 22.25 -16.13 -22.43
C SER A 86 23.46 -15.26 -22.09
N GLU A 87 24.56 -15.89 -21.64
CA GLU A 87 25.82 -15.19 -21.36
C GLU A 87 26.36 -14.50 -22.62
N SER A 88 26.19 -15.11 -23.80
CA SER A 88 26.58 -14.49 -25.08
C SER A 88 25.76 -13.23 -25.42
N GLU A 89 24.49 -13.19 -25.03
CA GLU A 89 23.64 -12.01 -25.22
C GLU A 89 24.01 -10.89 -24.25
N MET A 90 24.27 -11.21 -22.97
CA MET A 90 24.79 -10.24 -21.99
C MET A 90 26.09 -9.61 -22.48
N MET A 91 26.99 -10.41 -23.05
CA MET A 91 28.27 -9.91 -23.58
C MET A 91 28.12 -8.98 -24.80
N LYS A 92 26.96 -8.98 -25.45
CA LYS A 92 26.60 -8.07 -26.56
C LYS A 92 25.75 -6.89 -26.11
N ALA A 93 25.58 -6.69 -24.81
CA ALA A 93 24.77 -5.61 -24.27
C ALA A 93 25.28 -4.24 -24.80
N ALA A 94 24.36 -3.47 -25.37
CA ALA A 94 24.66 -2.19 -25.99
C ALA A 94 24.74 -1.06 -24.94
N PRO A 95 25.45 0.04 -25.24
CA PRO A 95 25.43 1.24 -24.41
C PRO A 95 24.01 1.68 -24.04
N GLY A 96 23.79 1.99 -22.76
CA GLY A 96 22.48 2.33 -22.20
C GLY A 96 21.72 1.15 -21.59
N GLN A 97 22.17 -0.10 -21.78
CA GLN A 97 21.58 -1.27 -21.13
C GLN A 97 22.16 -1.51 -19.73
N GLN A 98 21.37 -2.14 -18.86
CA GLN A 98 21.68 -2.33 -17.45
C GLN A 98 22.38 -3.66 -17.17
N ILE A 99 23.49 -3.60 -16.45
CA ILE A 99 24.24 -4.74 -15.92
C ILE A 99 24.26 -4.64 -14.40
N ILE A 100 23.83 -5.71 -13.73
CA ILE A 100 23.87 -5.83 -12.29
C ILE A 100 25.26 -6.32 -11.86
N LEU A 101 25.88 -5.62 -10.92
CA LEU A 101 27.16 -5.98 -10.34
C LEU A 101 27.01 -6.35 -8.86
N PRO A 102 27.88 -7.23 -8.32
CA PRO A 102 27.97 -7.44 -6.88
C PRO A 102 28.54 -6.18 -6.19
N LEU A 103 28.07 -5.88 -4.99
CA LEU A 103 28.65 -4.81 -4.17
C LEU A 103 30.10 -5.18 -3.79
N LYS A 104 31.08 -4.36 -4.20
CA LYS A 104 32.48 -4.54 -3.82
C LYS A 104 32.63 -4.19 -2.33
N LYS A 105 33.02 -5.16 -1.49
CA LYS A 105 33.47 -4.88 -0.12
C LYS A 105 34.76 -4.05 -0.20
N LEU A 106 34.81 -2.91 0.49
CA LEU A 106 36.07 -2.20 0.72
C LEU A 106 37.04 -3.14 1.44
N PRO A 107 38.33 -3.19 1.05
CA PRO A 107 39.35 -3.82 1.88
C PRO A 107 39.50 -2.95 3.14
N PHE A 108 39.05 -3.46 4.29
CA PHE A 108 39.30 -2.82 5.57
C PHE A 108 40.74 -3.11 5.99
N GLU A 109 41.63 -2.12 5.79
CA GLU A 109 42.83 -2.02 6.60
C GLU A 109 42.43 -1.63 8.03
N TYR A 110 42.99 -2.34 9.02
CA TYR A 110 42.90 -1.98 10.43
C TYR A 110 43.56 -0.62 10.65
N SER A 111 42.77 0.45 10.71
CA SER A 111 43.19 1.75 11.21
C SER A 111 42.12 2.27 12.16
N ALA A 112 42.47 2.29 13.45
CA ALA A 112 41.80 2.93 14.58
C ALA A 112 40.39 3.50 14.33
N LEU A 113 39.37 2.81 14.86
CA LEU A 113 38.06 3.42 15.12
C LEU A 113 38.21 4.57 16.13
N PRO A 114 37.48 5.68 15.97
CA PRO A 114 37.51 6.81 16.88
C PRO A 114 36.97 6.40 18.26
N LEU A 115 37.64 6.91 19.31
CA LEU A 115 37.17 6.89 20.69
C LEU A 115 35.69 7.29 20.73
N LEU A 116 34.84 6.46 21.35
CA LEU A 116 33.52 6.88 21.82
C LEU A 116 33.69 8.15 22.65
N GLY A 117 33.15 9.26 22.14
CA GLY A 117 33.23 10.56 22.76
C GLY A 117 32.74 10.51 24.20
N SER A 118 33.58 11.06 25.07
CA SER A 118 33.24 11.53 26.41
C SER A 118 31.88 12.25 26.36
N ALA A 119 30.94 11.83 27.22
CA ALA A 119 29.76 12.62 27.49
C ALA A 119 30.19 14.04 27.93
N PRO A 120 29.52 15.11 27.45
CA PRO A 120 29.80 16.44 27.95
C PRO A 120 29.43 16.53 29.43
N LEU A 121 30.37 17.01 30.25
CA LEU A 121 30.08 17.56 31.56
C LEU A 121 29.07 18.70 31.37
N VAL A 122 27.83 18.50 31.79
CA VAL A 122 26.96 19.61 32.18
C VAL A 122 27.06 19.72 33.69
N ALA A 123 27.65 20.83 34.13
CA ALA A 123 27.78 21.21 35.52
C ALA A 123 26.39 21.26 36.18
N ALA A 124 26.15 20.35 37.12
CA ALA A 124 25.11 20.54 38.11
C ALA A 124 25.60 21.60 39.11
N GLY A 125 25.08 22.82 38.98
CA GLY A 125 25.13 23.82 40.05
C GLY A 125 24.47 23.22 41.30
N GLY A 126 25.19 23.29 42.42
CA GLY A 126 24.86 22.56 43.63
C GLY A 126 23.57 22.98 44.31
N VAL A 127 22.95 22.03 45.00
CA VAL A 127 22.28 22.27 46.28
C VAL A 127 22.58 21.09 47.20
N ALA A 128 22.97 21.40 48.42
CA ALA A 128 23.51 20.53 49.46
C ALA A 128 22.49 19.54 50.05
N GLY A 129 22.98 18.43 50.61
CA GLY A 129 22.31 17.77 51.74
C GLY A 129 22.40 16.24 51.78
N HIS A 130 23.12 15.75 52.81
CA HIS A 130 22.97 14.45 53.48
C HIS A 130 23.82 13.25 53.04
N THR A 131 24.90 13.08 53.81
CA THR A 131 25.67 11.87 54.08
C THR A 131 24.84 10.76 54.74
N ASN A 132 25.06 9.48 54.39
CA ASN A 132 25.46 8.47 55.39
C ASN A 132 25.99 7.14 54.82
N LYS A 133 26.94 6.61 55.60
CA LYS A 133 27.83 5.45 55.42
C LYS A 133 27.11 4.09 55.53
N LEU A 134 27.72 3.05 54.94
CA LEU A 134 28.00 1.72 55.53
C LEU A 134 28.83 0.90 54.53
N THR A 135 30.17 0.97 54.63
CA THR A 135 31.09 -0.06 55.20
C THR A 135 31.48 -1.20 54.27
N LYS A 136 32.77 -1.17 53.89
CA LYS A 136 33.58 -2.28 53.37
C LYS A 136 33.55 -3.48 54.31
N MET A 137 33.38 -4.68 53.76
CA MET A 137 34.12 -5.88 54.15
C MET A 137 34.37 -6.71 52.89
N SER A 138 35.64 -6.77 52.51
CA SER A 138 36.22 -7.83 51.70
C SER A 138 37.22 -8.54 52.63
N PRO A 139 37.45 -9.85 52.45
CA PRO A 139 38.67 -10.20 51.74
C PRO A 139 38.50 -11.30 50.68
N ASP A 140 39.05 -11.01 49.51
CA ASP A 140 39.91 -11.84 48.65
C ASP A 140 39.65 -13.36 48.56
N VAL A 141 39.38 -13.88 47.34
CA VAL A 141 40.36 -14.66 46.54
C VAL A 141 39.89 -14.73 45.06
N THR A 142 40.79 -14.27 44.17
CA THR A 142 40.93 -14.42 42.70
C THR A 142 39.91 -13.79 41.73
N LYS A 143 40.43 -12.79 41.01
CA LYS A 143 39.83 -11.98 39.95
C LYS A 143 39.61 -12.76 38.64
N SER A 144 38.41 -12.67 38.06
CA SER A 144 38.22 -12.68 36.60
C SER A 144 37.75 -11.29 36.16
N ASN A 145 38.67 -10.47 35.63
CA ASN A 145 38.34 -9.19 35.03
C ASN A 145 37.88 -9.37 33.58
N MET A 146 36.58 -9.56 33.37
CA MET A 146 35.91 -9.15 32.14
C MET A 146 34.70 -8.33 32.53
N THR A 147 34.63 -7.08 32.07
CA THR A 147 33.43 -6.27 32.23
C THR A 147 32.30 -6.86 31.38
N ASP A 148 31.12 -6.99 31.99
CA ASP A 148 29.91 -7.67 31.47
C ASP A 148 29.52 -7.29 30.03
N ASP A 149 29.84 -6.06 29.60
CA ASP A 149 29.50 -5.54 28.26
C ASP A 149 30.31 -6.15 27.11
N LYS A 150 31.50 -6.69 27.36
CA LYS A 150 32.39 -7.17 26.27
C LYS A 150 32.01 -8.57 25.76
N ALA A 151 31.56 -9.46 26.65
CA ALA A 151 31.17 -10.82 26.28
C ALA A 151 29.86 -10.82 25.47
N LEU A 152 28.90 -9.96 25.84
CA LEU A 152 27.60 -9.84 25.17
C LEU A 152 27.74 -9.23 23.76
N ASN A 153 28.56 -8.18 23.62
CA ASN A 153 28.85 -7.56 22.33
C ASN A 153 29.62 -8.49 21.38
N TYR A 154 30.45 -9.39 21.92
CA TYR A 154 31.20 -10.37 21.12
C TYR A 154 30.32 -11.54 20.67
N ALA A 155 29.41 -12.03 21.53
CA ALA A 155 28.39 -13.01 21.14
C ALA A 155 27.48 -12.48 20.01
N ALA A 156 27.13 -11.19 20.06
CA ALA A 156 26.38 -10.51 19.00
C ALA A 156 27.18 -10.40 17.68
N GLN A 157 28.50 -10.11 17.75
CA GLN A 157 29.38 -10.12 16.58
C GLN A 157 29.53 -11.52 15.95
N GLN A 158 29.57 -12.56 16.77
CA GLN A 158 29.67 -13.94 16.28
C GLN A 158 28.34 -14.46 15.70
N ALA A 159 27.21 -14.09 16.28
CA ALA A 159 25.91 -14.37 15.68
C ALA A 159 25.75 -13.70 14.30
N ALA A 160 26.28 -12.47 14.16
CA ALA A 160 26.31 -11.76 12.88
C ALA A 160 27.28 -12.39 11.86
N SER A 161 28.45 -12.87 12.30
CA SER A 161 29.42 -13.54 11.42
C SER A 161 28.91 -14.91 10.94
N LEU A 162 28.32 -15.72 11.84
CA LEU A 162 27.64 -16.97 11.50
C LEU A 162 26.48 -16.73 10.53
N GLY A 163 25.64 -15.71 10.80
CA GLY A 163 24.53 -15.34 9.93
C GLY A 163 24.96 -14.98 8.51
N SER A 164 26.09 -14.27 8.36
CA SER A 164 26.63 -13.89 7.05
C SER A 164 27.23 -15.05 6.25
N GLN A 165 27.75 -16.08 6.92
CA GLN A 165 28.34 -17.26 6.28
C GLN A 165 27.27 -18.32 5.94
N LEU A 166 26.24 -18.46 6.79
CA LEU A 166 25.10 -19.37 6.59
C LEU A 166 24.13 -18.92 5.50
N GLN A 167 24.02 -17.62 5.23
CA GLN A 167 23.27 -17.09 4.09
C GLN A 167 23.88 -17.45 2.72
N SER A 168 25.15 -17.87 2.68
CA SER A 168 25.87 -18.04 1.42
C SER A 168 25.72 -19.44 0.79
N ARG A 169 25.32 -20.48 1.53
CA ARG A 169 25.19 -21.88 1.03
C ARG A 169 24.23 -22.71 1.90
N SER A 170 23.45 -23.59 1.25
CA SER A 170 22.72 -24.71 1.87
C SER A 170 23.65 -25.50 2.79
N LEU A 171 23.22 -25.76 4.02
CA LEU A 171 23.88 -26.69 4.95
C LEU A 171 23.68 -28.13 4.44
N ASN A 172 24.47 -28.52 3.43
CA ASN A 172 24.62 -29.94 3.11
C ASN A 172 25.37 -30.60 4.28
N GLY A 173 25.00 -31.85 4.61
CA GLY A 173 25.48 -32.58 5.80
C GLY A 173 27.01 -32.65 5.97
N ASP A 174 27.79 -32.43 4.91
CA ASP A 174 29.25 -32.37 4.95
C ASP A 174 29.80 -31.09 5.64
N TYR A 175 29.10 -29.95 5.56
CA TYR A 175 29.59 -28.67 6.11
C TYR A 175 29.37 -28.53 7.62
N ALA A 176 28.28 -29.07 8.15
CA ALA A 176 28.04 -29.13 9.60
C ALA A 176 29.10 -30.00 10.30
N LYS A 177 29.53 -31.08 9.63
CA LYS A 177 30.63 -31.95 10.06
C LYS A 177 31.97 -31.21 10.02
N ASP A 178 32.29 -30.50 8.94
CA ASP A 178 33.55 -29.74 8.81
C ASP A 178 33.63 -28.53 9.75
N THR A 179 32.52 -27.88 10.07
CA THR A 179 32.47 -26.77 11.04
C THR A 179 32.68 -27.27 12.47
N ALA A 180 32.03 -28.39 12.84
CA ALA A 180 32.23 -29.03 14.13
C ALA A 180 33.68 -29.53 14.32
N LEU A 181 34.31 -30.02 13.25
CA LEU A 181 35.72 -30.43 13.23
C LEU A 181 36.69 -29.23 13.17
N GLY A 182 36.31 -28.13 12.51
CA GLY A 182 37.11 -26.90 12.41
C GLY A 182 37.21 -26.11 13.72
N ILE A 183 36.19 -26.18 14.58
CA ILE A 183 36.25 -25.66 15.96
C ILE A 183 37.28 -26.44 16.81
N ALA A 184 37.53 -27.72 16.50
CA ALA A 184 38.57 -28.51 17.14
C ALA A 184 39.98 -28.30 16.52
N GLY A 185 40.07 -27.69 15.33
CA GLY A 185 41.30 -27.54 14.55
C GLY A 185 41.85 -26.11 14.50
N ASN A 186 42.39 -25.61 15.61
CA ASN A 186 43.43 -24.55 15.67
C ASN A 186 43.26 -23.25 14.83
N GLN A 187 42.04 -22.77 14.54
CA GLN A 187 41.80 -21.39 14.05
C GLN A 187 40.79 -20.63 14.93
N ALA A 188 41.07 -20.57 16.22
CA ALA A 188 40.35 -19.71 17.17
C ALA A 188 41.25 -18.52 17.55
N SER A 189 40.70 -17.31 17.61
CA SER A 189 41.44 -16.14 18.13
C SER A 189 41.93 -16.43 19.57
N SER A 190 43.06 -15.84 19.98
CA SER A 190 43.63 -16.07 21.32
C SER A 190 42.68 -15.72 22.47
N GLN A 191 41.65 -14.90 22.21
CA GLN A 191 40.61 -14.57 23.19
C GLN A 191 39.46 -15.60 23.24
N LEU A 192 39.16 -16.26 22.12
CA LEU A 192 38.19 -17.35 22.06
C LEU A 192 38.72 -18.59 22.79
N GLN A 193 40.03 -18.84 22.72
CA GLN A 193 40.68 -19.92 23.47
C GLN A 193 40.57 -19.70 24.98
N ALA A 194 40.73 -18.47 25.49
CA ALA A 194 40.60 -18.19 26.92
C ALA A 194 39.15 -18.27 27.46
N TRP A 195 38.16 -17.95 26.61
CA TRP A 195 36.74 -17.98 26.98
C TRP A 195 36.09 -19.36 26.81
N LEU A 196 36.48 -20.13 25.79
CA LEU A 196 36.05 -21.52 25.59
C LEU A 196 36.76 -22.52 26.52
N GLN A 197 37.75 -22.08 27.29
CA GLN A 197 38.71 -23.01 27.88
C GLN A 197 38.16 -23.87 29.01
N HIS A 198 37.00 -23.58 29.62
CA HIS A 198 36.61 -24.34 30.81
C HIS A 198 35.15 -24.81 30.96
N TYR A 199 34.10 -24.17 30.41
CA TYR A 199 32.71 -24.63 30.68
C TYR A 199 31.70 -24.30 29.56
N GLY A 200 30.72 -25.17 29.35
CA GLY A 200 29.60 -24.97 28.41
C GLY A 200 29.37 -26.16 27.47
N THR A 201 28.48 -25.97 26.49
CA THR A 201 28.10 -27.02 25.53
C THR A 201 27.86 -26.44 24.15
N ALA A 202 28.33 -27.15 23.13
CA ALA A 202 27.93 -26.95 21.74
C ALA A 202 27.13 -28.17 21.27
N GLU A 203 26.01 -27.97 20.60
CA GLU A 203 25.19 -29.05 20.05
C GLU A 203 24.84 -28.78 18.59
N VAL A 204 25.15 -29.74 17.73
CA VAL A 204 24.63 -29.82 16.36
C VAL A 204 23.47 -30.79 16.37
N ASN A 205 22.33 -30.40 15.81
CA ASN A 205 21.20 -31.30 15.62
C ASN A 205 20.84 -31.38 14.14
N LEU A 206 20.77 -32.61 13.62
CA LEU A 206 20.28 -32.92 12.29
C LEU A 206 18.94 -33.63 12.45
N GLN A 207 17.92 -33.17 11.73
CA GLN A 207 16.59 -33.73 11.79
C GLN A 207 15.99 -33.87 10.40
N SER A 208 15.27 -34.97 10.19
CA SER A 208 14.56 -35.25 8.94
C SER A 208 13.28 -36.05 9.21
N GLY A 209 12.28 -35.85 8.37
CA GLY A 209 10.92 -36.32 8.51
C GLY A 209 10.00 -35.58 7.54
N ASN A 210 8.78 -35.25 7.96
CA ASN A 210 7.79 -34.58 7.10
C ASN A 210 8.17 -33.12 6.78
N ASN A 211 8.00 -32.20 7.74
CA ASN A 211 7.94 -30.75 7.49
C ASN A 211 9.00 -29.92 8.23
N PHE A 212 9.84 -30.54 9.07
CA PHE A 212 10.86 -29.84 9.85
C PHE A 212 12.26 -30.34 9.54
N ASP A 213 12.54 -30.59 8.26
CA ASP A 213 13.83 -31.08 7.81
C ASP A 213 14.86 -29.96 7.88
N GLY A 214 16.04 -30.29 8.39
CA GLY A 214 17.13 -29.36 8.44
C GLY A 214 18.14 -29.61 9.54
N SER A 215 18.85 -28.55 9.88
CA SER A 215 19.99 -28.60 10.80
C SER A 215 20.03 -27.36 11.69
N SER A 216 20.51 -27.54 12.92
CA SER A 216 20.77 -26.45 13.85
C SER A 216 22.12 -26.60 14.54
N LEU A 217 22.66 -25.46 14.98
CA LEU A 217 23.83 -25.35 15.85
C LEU A 217 23.49 -24.40 16.99
N ASP A 218 23.68 -24.86 18.22
CA ASP A 218 23.35 -24.14 19.45
C ASP A 218 24.52 -24.20 20.44
N PHE A 219 24.79 -23.10 21.13
CA PHE A 219 25.83 -22.99 22.16
C PHE A 219 25.21 -22.52 23.48
N LEU A 220 25.54 -23.18 24.59
CA LEU A 220 25.29 -22.70 25.95
C LEU A 220 26.61 -22.33 26.62
N LEU A 221 26.65 -21.11 27.11
CA LEU A 221 27.88 -20.40 27.47
C LEU A 221 27.71 -19.81 28.88
N PRO A 222 28.30 -20.44 29.90
CA PRO A 222 28.34 -19.91 31.25
C PRO A 222 29.08 -18.56 31.30
N PHE A 223 28.50 -17.57 31.98
CA PHE A 223 29.20 -16.32 32.33
C PHE A 223 29.32 -16.11 33.84
N TYR A 224 28.59 -16.90 34.63
CA TYR A 224 28.81 -17.07 36.06
C TYR A 224 28.56 -18.53 36.43
N ASP A 225 29.50 -19.16 37.12
CA ASP A 225 29.42 -20.59 37.41
C ASP A 225 29.89 -20.92 38.84
N SER A 226 29.00 -21.53 39.61
CA SER A 226 29.24 -22.01 40.98
C SER A 226 28.49 -23.32 41.23
N GLU A 227 28.79 -24.02 42.33
CA GLU A 227 28.04 -25.24 42.70
C GLU A 227 26.54 -25.00 42.90
N LYS A 228 26.15 -23.81 43.38
CA LYS A 228 24.76 -23.49 43.73
C LYS A 228 24.00 -22.75 42.62
N MET A 229 24.71 -22.12 41.70
CA MET A 229 24.09 -21.28 40.68
C MET A 229 24.95 -21.22 39.42
N LEU A 230 24.28 -21.34 38.27
CA LEU A 230 24.82 -21.11 36.93
C LEU A 230 24.01 -20.00 36.26
N ALA A 231 24.68 -18.97 35.74
CA ALA A 231 24.09 -18.01 34.82
C ALA A 231 24.76 -18.16 33.45
N PHE A 232 23.94 -18.24 32.41
CA PHE A 232 24.39 -18.62 31.07
C PHE A 232 23.71 -17.80 29.98
N GLY A 233 24.43 -17.59 28.88
CA GLY A 233 23.86 -17.19 27.60
C GLY A 233 23.69 -18.40 26.70
N GLN A 234 22.64 -18.42 25.89
CA GLN A 234 22.47 -19.43 24.84
C GLN A 234 22.27 -18.71 23.50
N VAL A 235 23.04 -19.12 22.50
CA VAL A 235 22.96 -18.58 21.13
C VAL A 235 22.91 -19.73 20.15
N GLY A 236 22.05 -19.62 19.15
CA GLY A 236 21.91 -20.66 18.14
C GLY A 236 21.35 -20.15 16.83
N ALA A 237 21.56 -20.95 15.79
CA ALA A 237 21.03 -20.71 14.46
C ALA A 237 20.59 -22.03 13.83
N ARG A 238 19.56 -21.96 12.98
CA ARG A 238 18.97 -23.13 12.33
C ARG A 238 18.43 -22.78 10.96
N TYR A 239 18.51 -23.75 10.05
CA TYR A 239 17.84 -23.72 8.76
C TYR A 239 16.90 -24.92 8.70
N ILE A 240 15.60 -24.66 8.88
CA ILE A 240 14.54 -25.69 8.97
C ILE A 240 13.32 -25.16 8.21
N ASP A 241 12.63 -26.03 7.46
CA ASP A 241 11.46 -25.66 6.64
C ASP A 241 11.74 -24.47 5.68
N SER A 242 12.92 -24.50 5.05
CA SER A 242 13.43 -23.44 4.17
C SER A 242 13.56 -22.05 4.83
N ARG A 243 13.56 -21.96 6.16
CA ARG A 243 13.69 -20.70 6.91
C ARG A 243 14.97 -20.66 7.75
N PHE A 244 15.65 -19.52 7.71
CA PHE A 244 16.80 -19.23 8.58
C PHE A 244 16.33 -18.52 9.85
N THR A 245 16.47 -19.19 11.00
CA THR A 245 16.11 -18.64 12.32
C THR A 245 17.34 -18.57 13.20
N ALA A 246 17.52 -17.46 13.93
CA ALA A 246 18.46 -17.37 15.03
C ALA A 246 17.75 -17.16 16.36
N ASN A 247 18.38 -17.64 17.43
CA ASN A 247 17.87 -17.59 18.78
C ASN A 247 18.96 -17.02 19.70
N LEU A 248 18.60 -16.02 20.51
CA LEU A 248 19.48 -15.48 21.55
C LEU A 248 18.72 -15.45 22.87
N GLY A 249 19.29 -16.07 23.90
CA GLY A 249 18.69 -16.11 25.21
C GLY A 249 19.69 -16.09 26.35
N ALA A 250 19.15 -15.89 27.55
CA ALA A 250 19.90 -15.96 28.79
C ALA A 250 19.04 -16.59 29.88
N GLY A 251 19.68 -17.24 30.85
CA GLY A 251 18.99 -17.90 31.95
C GLY A 251 19.85 -18.09 33.18
N GLN A 252 19.20 -18.54 34.25
CA GLN A 252 19.84 -18.93 35.50
C GLN A 252 19.31 -20.29 35.96
N ARG A 253 20.18 -21.11 36.53
CA ARG A 253 19.89 -22.41 37.13
C ARG A 253 20.40 -22.43 38.57
N PHE A 254 19.55 -22.82 39.50
CA PHE A 254 19.84 -22.89 40.93
C PHE A 254 19.82 -24.34 41.39
N PHE A 255 20.93 -24.78 41.98
CA PHE A 255 21.19 -26.18 42.31
C PHE A 255 20.98 -26.45 43.80
N LEU A 256 20.15 -27.45 44.09
CA LEU A 256 20.00 -28.09 45.38
C LEU A 256 20.51 -29.54 45.28
N PRO A 257 20.77 -30.24 46.40
CA PRO A 257 21.39 -31.57 46.35
C PRO A 257 20.67 -32.61 45.48
N ALA A 258 19.35 -32.47 45.28
CA ALA A 258 18.54 -33.45 44.55
C ALA A 258 17.71 -32.85 43.40
N ASN A 259 17.75 -31.53 43.20
CA ASN A 259 16.98 -30.87 42.14
C ASN A 259 17.59 -29.52 41.72
N MET A 260 17.22 -29.07 40.54
CA MET A 260 17.61 -27.79 39.97
C MET A 260 16.36 -27.04 39.52
N LEU A 261 16.29 -25.75 39.86
CA LEU A 261 15.28 -24.83 39.38
C LEU A 261 15.92 -23.82 38.44
N GLY A 262 15.34 -23.61 37.26
CA GLY A 262 15.86 -22.67 36.28
C GLY A 262 14.79 -21.78 35.66
N TYR A 263 15.22 -20.64 35.15
CA TYR A 263 14.40 -19.80 34.28
C TYR A 263 15.25 -19.22 33.15
N ASN A 264 14.62 -18.93 32.02
CA ASN A 264 15.30 -18.39 30.85
C ASN A 264 14.37 -17.49 30.02
N VAL A 265 14.98 -16.61 29.23
CA VAL A 265 14.31 -15.70 28.30
C VAL A 265 15.04 -15.74 26.97
N PHE A 266 14.29 -15.76 25.86
CA PHE A 266 14.81 -15.83 24.50
C PHE A 266 14.15 -14.80 23.58
N ILE A 267 14.94 -14.25 22.67
CA ILE A 267 14.44 -13.61 21.45
C ILE A 267 14.73 -14.57 20.29
N ASP A 268 13.68 -14.92 19.56
CA ASP A 268 13.77 -15.70 18.33
C ASP A 268 13.50 -14.77 17.15
N GLN A 269 14.38 -14.82 16.15
CA GLN A 269 14.24 -14.08 14.91
C GLN A 269 14.31 -15.04 13.73
N ASP A 270 13.21 -15.17 13.01
CA ASP A 270 13.19 -15.74 11.66
C ASP A 270 13.53 -14.62 10.67
N PHE A 271 14.71 -14.71 10.05
CA PHE A 271 15.18 -13.71 9.08
C PHE A 271 14.62 -13.95 7.68
N SER A 272 14.15 -15.17 7.37
CA SER A 272 13.57 -15.46 6.07
C SER A 272 12.20 -14.80 5.93
N GLY A 273 11.37 -14.91 6.98
CA GLY A 273 10.04 -14.30 7.02
C GLY A 273 9.93 -12.99 7.80
N ASP A 274 11.00 -12.49 8.40
CA ASP A 274 10.99 -11.30 9.28
C ASP A 274 10.02 -11.41 10.47
N ASN A 275 9.99 -12.59 11.11
CA ASN A 275 9.15 -12.88 12.26
C ASN A 275 9.95 -12.82 13.57
N THR A 276 9.47 -12.04 14.55
CA THR A 276 10.14 -11.88 15.86
C THR A 276 9.26 -12.40 17.00
N ARG A 277 9.84 -13.19 17.91
CA ARG A 277 9.13 -13.80 19.04
C ARG A 277 9.94 -13.71 20.33
N LEU A 278 9.24 -13.46 21.44
CA LEU A 278 9.74 -13.59 22.81
C LEU A 278 9.40 -14.97 23.36
N GLY A 279 10.39 -15.66 23.92
CA GLY A 279 10.23 -16.91 24.68
C GLY A 279 10.55 -16.71 26.16
N ILE A 280 9.77 -17.33 27.04
CA ILE A 280 10.05 -17.39 28.48
C ILE A 280 9.93 -18.84 28.94
N GLY A 281 10.96 -19.36 29.61
CA GLY A 281 11.01 -20.75 30.04
C GLY A 281 11.26 -20.92 31.54
N GLY A 282 10.70 -21.98 32.11
CA GLY A 282 10.98 -22.49 33.45
C GLY A 282 11.49 -23.93 33.39
N GLU A 283 12.42 -24.29 34.28
CA GLU A 283 13.07 -25.59 34.33
C GLU A 283 12.99 -26.19 35.75
N TYR A 284 12.66 -27.48 35.84
CA TYR A 284 12.79 -28.29 37.06
C TYR A 284 13.42 -29.64 36.72
N TRP A 285 14.68 -29.84 37.11
CA TRP A 285 15.45 -31.03 36.75
C TRP A 285 15.94 -31.79 38.00
N ARG A 286 16.19 -33.08 37.84
CA ARG A 286 16.74 -34.01 38.83
C ARG A 286 17.69 -34.98 38.12
N ASP A 287 18.35 -35.86 38.89
CA ASP A 287 19.04 -37.01 38.29
C ASP A 287 18.08 -37.78 37.38
N TYR A 288 18.52 -38.03 36.15
CA TYR A 288 17.82 -38.78 35.10
C TYR A 288 16.49 -38.18 34.62
N PHE A 289 16.11 -36.97 35.06
CA PHE A 289 14.82 -36.38 34.72
C PHE A 289 14.90 -34.87 34.51
N LYS A 290 14.38 -34.40 33.37
CA LYS A 290 14.28 -32.98 33.04
C LYS A 290 12.85 -32.62 32.70
N SER A 291 12.31 -31.60 33.35
CA SER A 291 11.03 -30.99 32.98
C SER A 291 11.19 -29.51 32.69
N SER A 292 10.46 -29.03 31.69
CA SER A 292 10.47 -27.63 31.26
C SER A 292 9.09 -27.18 30.82
N VAL A 293 8.79 -25.89 31.04
CA VAL A 293 7.59 -25.21 30.54
C VAL A 293 8.02 -23.94 29.81
N ASN A 294 7.48 -23.71 28.62
CA ASN A 294 7.86 -22.57 27.78
C ASN A 294 6.63 -21.82 27.29
N GLY A 295 6.65 -20.50 27.38
CA GLY A 295 5.67 -19.61 26.77
C GLY A 295 6.26 -18.87 25.56
N TYR A 296 5.45 -18.73 24.52
CA TYR A 296 5.81 -18.14 23.23
C TYR A 296 4.90 -16.97 22.92
N PHE A 297 5.48 -15.78 22.78
CA PHE A 297 4.76 -14.52 22.63
C PHE A 297 5.26 -13.77 21.40
N ARG A 298 4.37 -13.47 20.45
CA ARG A 298 4.72 -12.70 19.25
C ARG A 298 5.23 -11.30 19.62
N MET A 299 6.17 -10.80 18.81
CA MET A 299 6.64 -9.42 18.86
C MET A 299 6.44 -8.69 17.51
N SER A 300 6.43 -9.43 16.38
CA SER A 300 6.05 -8.89 15.07
C SER A 300 4.54 -9.04 14.77
N GLY A 301 4.03 -8.14 13.93
CA GLY A 301 2.64 -8.10 13.47
C GLY A 301 2.40 -8.85 12.17
N TRP A 302 1.21 -8.72 11.60
CA TRP A 302 0.91 -9.26 10.26
C TRP A 302 1.73 -8.54 9.18
N HIS A 303 2.38 -9.31 8.31
CA HIS A 303 3.05 -8.85 7.10
C HIS A 303 2.93 -9.91 6.00
N GLU A 304 3.30 -9.58 4.76
CA GLU A 304 3.25 -10.53 3.64
C GLU A 304 4.04 -11.80 3.96
N SER A 305 3.45 -12.95 3.66
CA SER A 305 4.05 -14.25 3.95
C SER A 305 5.23 -14.57 3.03
N TYR A 306 6.28 -15.15 3.61
CA TYR A 306 7.44 -15.62 2.88
C TYR A 306 7.15 -16.86 2.02
N ASN A 307 6.41 -17.83 2.57
CA ASN A 307 6.20 -19.14 1.93
C ASN A 307 4.79 -19.35 1.36
N LYS A 308 3.82 -18.50 1.69
CA LYS A 308 2.42 -18.67 1.27
C LYS A 308 1.89 -17.45 0.53
N LYS A 309 1.91 -17.51 -0.81
CA LYS A 309 1.41 -16.44 -1.69
C LYS A 309 -0.02 -16.04 -1.33
N ASP A 310 -0.28 -14.72 -1.32
CA ASP A 310 -1.58 -14.10 -1.00
C ASP A 310 -2.08 -14.31 0.44
N TYR A 311 -1.16 -14.64 1.34
CA TYR A 311 -1.38 -14.64 2.78
C TYR A 311 -0.44 -13.65 3.45
N ASP A 312 -0.90 -13.09 4.56
CA ASP A 312 -0.05 -12.53 5.58
C ASP A 312 0.35 -13.64 6.58
N GLU A 313 1.51 -13.51 7.20
CA GLU A 313 1.97 -14.37 8.29
C GLU A 313 2.39 -13.54 9.52
N ARG A 314 2.46 -14.20 10.69
CA ARG A 314 3.11 -13.70 11.92
C ARG A 314 3.35 -14.86 12.90
N PRO A 315 4.14 -14.69 13.99
CA PRO A 315 4.25 -15.70 15.04
C PRO A 315 2.92 -15.99 15.74
N ALA A 316 2.60 -17.27 15.90
CA ALA A 316 1.51 -17.73 16.73
C ALA A 316 1.91 -17.73 18.22
N ASN A 317 1.05 -17.20 19.07
CA ASN A 317 1.24 -17.34 20.52
C ASN A 317 0.96 -18.78 20.93
N GLY A 318 1.68 -19.29 21.94
CA GLY A 318 1.49 -20.66 22.41
C GLY A 318 2.34 -20.99 23.62
N PHE A 319 2.29 -22.26 24.03
CA PHE A 319 3.14 -22.80 25.08
C PHE A 319 3.44 -24.28 24.84
N ASP A 320 4.50 -24.77 25.47
CA ASP A 320 4.75 -26.21 25.56
C ASP A 320 5.20 -26.63 26.97
N ILE A 321 5.01 -27.92 27.24
CA ILE A 321 5.48 -28.62 28.44
C ILE A 321 6.27 -29.83 27.96
N ARG A 322 7.50 -30.00 28.46
CA ARG A 322 8.45 -31.00 27.99
C ARG A 322 8.97 -31.82 29.16
N PHE A 323 9.07 -33.13 28.96
CA PHE A 323 9.67 -34.08 29.88
C PHE A 323 10.68 -34.95 29.13
N ASN A 324 11.89 -35.11 29.70
CA ASN A 324 12.88 -36.07 29.24
C ASN A 324 13.33 -36.90 30.44
N GLY A 325 13.14 -38.22 30.36
CA GLY A 325 13.57 -39.17 31.38
C GLY A 325 14.58 -40.17 30.82
N TYR A 326 15.53 -40.61 31.62
CA TYR A 326 16.51 -41.63 31.26
C TYR A 326 16.44 -42.78 32.26
N LEU A 327 16.60 -44.02 31.81
CA LEU A 327 16.55 -45.17 32.73
C LEU A 327 17.78 -45.17 33.65
N PRO A 328 17.64 -45.08 34.99
CA PRO A 328 18.81 -45.07 35.87
C PRO A 328 19.67 -46.35 35.77
N SER A 329 19.04 -47.49 35.50
CA SER A 329 19.74 -48.77 35.28
C SER A 329 20.43 -48.86 33.92
N TYR A 330 20.05 -48.02 32.95
CA TYR A 330 20.63 -47.97 31.61
C TYR A 330 20.48 -46.55 31.00
N PRO A 331 21.29 -45.58 31.46
CA PRO A 331 21.06 -44.15 31.20
C PRO A 331 21.31 -43.72 29.74
N ALA A 332 21.82 -44.64 28.92
CA ALA A 332 21.88 -44.48 27.48
C ALA A 332 20.50 -44.48 26.81
N LEU A 333 19.46 -45.04 27.44
CA LEU A 333 18.10 -45.06 26.90
C LEU A 333 17.24 -43.98 27.56
N GLY A 334 16.69 -43.09 26.73
CA GLY A 334 15.84 -41.98 27.14
C GLY A 334 14.46 -42.01 26.49
N ALA A 335 13.49 -41.43 27.17
CA ALA A 335 12.13 -41.20 26.71
C ALA A 335 11.78 -39.71 26.79
N LYS A 336 10.96 -39.25 25.86
CA LYS A 336 10.54 -37.86 25.70
C LYS A 336 9.02 -37.77 25.64
N LEU A 337 8.44 -36.84 26.38
CA LEU A 337 7.03 -36.49 26.30
C LEU A 337 6.89 -34.98 26.17
N ILE A 338 6.15 -34.51 25.16
CA ILE A 338 5.88 -33.09 24.94
C ILE A 338 4.38 -32.90 24.76
N TYR A 339 3.84 -31.83 25.33
CA TYR A 339 2.55 -31.28 24.94
C TYR A 339 2.74 -29.83 24.49
N GLU A 340 2.21 -29.46 23.33
CA GLU A 340 2.28 -28.11 22.78
C GLU A 340 0.90 -27.62 22.33
N GLN A 341 0.62 -26.33 22.54
CA GLN A 341 -0.64 -25.69 22.16
C GLN A 341 -0.36 -24.28 21.62
N TYR A 342 -0.92 -23.96 20.47
CA TYR A 342 -0.84 -22.65 19.84
C TYR A 342 -2.22 -22.07 19.56
N TYR A 343 -2.30 -20.74 19.40
CA TYR A 343 -3.56 -20.01 19.27
C TYR A 343 -3.57 -19.15 17.99
N GLY A 344 -4.72 -19.17 17.30
CA GLY A 344 -4.94 -18.46 16.04
C GLY A 344 -5.97 -19.18 15.17
N ASP A 345 -6.52 -18.47 14.17
CA ASP A 345 -7.53 -19.02 13.28
C ASP A 345 -6.95 -20.03 12.28
N ASN A 346 -5.73 -19.78 11.79
CA ASN A 346 -5.06 -20.59 10.79
C ASN A 346 -3.56 -20.76 11.15
N VAL A 347 -3.26 -21.66 12.08
CA VAL A 347 -1.91 -21.92 12.60
C VAL A 347 -1.27 -23.12 11.88
N ALA A 348 0.02 -23.02 11.57
CA ALA A 348 0.82 -24.07 10.94
C ALA A 348 1.65 -24.86 11.96
N LEU A 349 1.00 -25.70 12.78
CA LEU A 349 1.70 -26.50 13.80
C LEU A 349 2.47 -27.71 13.20
N PHE A 350 1.85 -28.37 12.21
CA PHE A 350 2.43 -29.51 11.51
C PHE A 350 3.06 -29.11 10.18
N ASN A 351 2.34 -28.34 9.38
CA ASN A 351 2.78 -27.83 8.08
C ASN A 351 1.98 -26.59 7.68
N SER A 352 2.49 -25.82 6.72
CA SER A 352 1.84 -24.60 6.24
C SER A 352 0.74 -24.87 5.21
N ASP A 353 0.64 -26.08 4.65
CA ASP A 353 -0.40 -26.45 3.68
C ASP A 353 -1.76 -26.70 4.34
N LYS A 354 -1.78 -27.29 5.52
CA LYS A 354 -2.98 -27.60 6.30
C LYS A 354 -3.00 -26.81 7.60
N LEU A 355 -3.59 -25.62 7.51
CA LEU A 355 -3.75 -24.69 8.62
C LEU A 355 -4.89 -25.12 9.54
N GLN A 356 -4.73 -24.88 10.85
CA GLN A 356 -5.67 -25.34 11.86
C GLN A 356 -6.02 -24.22 12.85
N SER A 357 -7.25 -24.23 13.36
CA SER A 357 -7.68 -23.30 14.40
C SER A 357 -7.26 -23.84 15.77
N ASN A 358 -6.51 -23.01 16.51
CA ASN A 358 -6.01 -23.30 17.87
C ASN A 358 -5.48 -24.75 18.04
N PRO A 359 -4.48 -25.19 17.25
CA PRO A 359 -4.03 -26.58 17.26
C PRO A 359 -3.19 -26.90 18.50
N GLY A 360 -3.33 -28.14 18.97
CA GLY A 360 -2.46 -28.74 19.98
C GLY A 360 -1.90 -30.08 19.51
N ALA A 361 -0.76 -30.49 20.05
CA ALA A 361 -0.12 -31.75 19.75
C ALA A 361 0.57 -32.37 20.96
N ALA A 362 0.64 -33.70 20.97
CA ALA A 362 1.39 -34.50 21.93
C ALA A 362 2.46 -35.31 21.21
N THR A 363 3.69 -35.26 21.72
CA THR A 363 4.84 -35.98 21.18
C THR A 363 5.30 -37.04 22.16
N VAL A 364 5.49 -38.26 21.68
CA VAL A 364 6.14 -39.36 22.39
C VAL A 364 7.39 -39.74 21.61
N GLY A 365 8.54 -39.72 22.28
CA GLY A 365 9.82 -40.02 21.65
C GLY A 365 10.69 -40.96 22.47
N VAL A 366 11.55 -41.68 21.76
CA VAL A 366 12.60 -42.52 22.35
C VAL A 366 13.94 -42.10 21.78
N ASN A 367 14.97 -42.09 22.61
CA ASN A 367 16.32 -41.75 22.19
C ASN A 367 17.37 -42.65 22.83
N TYR A 368 18.49 -42.81 22.12
CA TYR A 368 19.62 -43.63 22.50
C TYR A 368 20.93 -42.85 22.39
N THR A 369 21.69 -42.82 23.48
CA THR A 369 22.97 -42.12 23.63
C THR A 369 24.04 -43.16 23.96
N PRO A 370 24.66 -43.81 22.95
CA PRO A 370 25.69 -44.82 23.19
C PRO A 370 26.94 -44.26 23.88
N ILE A 371 27.25 -42.99 23.61
CA ILE A 371 28.38 -42.22 24.13
C ILE A 371 27.94 -40.76 24.30
N PRO A 372 28.51 -39.97 25.23
CA PRO A 372 28.04 -38.60 25.49
C PRO A 372 27.98 -37.69 24.25
N LEU A 373 28.89 -37.91 23.30
CA LEU A 373 28.99 -37.14 22.06
C LEU A 373 27.78 -37.28 21.13
N VAL A 374 27.08 -38.42 21.12
CA VAL A 374 26.06 -38.71 20.09
C VAL A 374 24.76 -39.19 20.71
N THR A 375 23.64 -38.58 20.31
CA THR A 375 22.29 -39.05 20.63
C THR A 375 21.50 -39.23 19.35
N MET A 376 20.76 -40.33 19.24
CA MET A 376 19.84 -40.62 18.13
C MET A 376 18.44 -40.73 18.70
N GLY A 377 17.44 -40.16 18.03
CA GLY A 377 16.07 -40.17 18.53
C GLY A 377 15.01 -40.28 17.43
N ILE A 378 13.88 -40.87 17.80
CA ILE A 378 12.67 -40.95 16.98
C ILE A 378 11.54 -40.37 17.82
N ASP A 379 10.88 -39.35 17.31
CA ASP A 379 9.73 -38.70 17.92
C ASP A 379 8.49 -38.93 17.05
N TYR A 380 7.40 -39.44 17.64
CA TYR A 380 6.08 -39.51 17.02
C TYR A 380 5.19 -38.44 17.65
N ARG A 381 4.57 -37.60 16.84
CA ARG A 381 3.70 -36.52 17.31
C ARG A 381 2.33 -36.60 16.63
N HIS A 382 1.30 -36.40 17.46
CA HIS A 382 -0.11 -36.51 17.11
C HIS A 382 -0.86 -35.28 17.60
N GLY A 383 -1.77 -34.73 16.81
CA GLY A 383 -2.48 -33.50 17.18
C GLY A 383 -3.85 -33.32 16.57
N THR A 384 -4.40 -32.12 16.78
CA THR A 384 -5.71 -31.70 16.29
C THR A 384 -5.92 -32.06 14.81
N GLY A 385 -7.15 -32.39 14.42
CA GLY A 385 -7.47 -32.71 13.02
C GLY A 385 -6.88 -34.03 12.52
N ASN A 386 -6.48 -34.92 13.44
CA ASN A 386 -5.84 -36.20 13.17
C ASN A 386 -4.54 -36.05 12.37
N GLU A 387 -3.80 -34.97 12.63
CA GLU A 387 -2.45 -34.76 12.09
C GLU A 387 -1.44 -35.64 12.82
N ASN A 388 -0.48 -36.14 12.06
CA ASN A 388 0.55 -37.04 12.57
C ASN A 388 1.88 -36.74 11.86
N ASP A 389 2.96 -36.73 12.61
CA ASP A 389 4.31 -36.66 12.06
C ASP A 389 5.29 -37.54 12.82
N LEU A 390 6.36 -37.91 12.11
CA LEU A 390 7.45 -38.71 12.62
C LEU A 390 8.76 -37.96 12.31
N LEU A 391 9.57 -37.76 13.34
CA LEU A 391 10.82 -36.99 13.25
C LEU A 391 11.98 -37.88 13.69
N TYR A 392 12.95 -38.07 12.80
CA TYR A 392 14.21 -38.72 13.07
C TYR A 392 15.27 -37.66 13.35
N SER A 393 16.03 -37.82 14.43
CA SER A 393 17.00 -36.82 14.84
C SER A 393 18.32 -37.44 15.28
N MET A 394 19.41 -36.73 15.00
CA MET A 394 20.76 -37.08 15.42
C MET A 394 21.45 -35.83 15.96
N GLN A 395 21.84 -35.88 17.24
CA GLN A 395 22.52 -34.80 17.95
C GLN A 395 23.98 -35.14 18.19
N PHE A 396 24.86 -34.19 17.91
CA PHE A 396 26.28 -34.21 18.29
C PHE A 396 26.52 -33.17 19.37
N ARG A 397 26.84 -33.62 20.59
CA ARG A 397 27.04 -32.77 21.77
C ARG A 397 28.52 -32.73 22.16
N TYR A 398 29.13 -31.56 22.13
CA TYR A 398 30.49 -31.33 22.60
C TYR A 398 30.48 -30.57 23.94
N GLN A 399 31.07 -31.16 24.98
CA GLN A 399 31.20 -30.58 26.32
C GLN A 399 32.59 -30.00 26.50
N PHE A 400 32.69 -28.70 26.80
CA PHE A 400 33.99 -28.00 26.87
C PHE A 400 34.84 -28.41 28.07
N ASP A 401 34.21 -28.89 29.15
CA ASP A 401 34.86 -29.28 30.41
C ASP A 401 35.33 -30.75 30.44
N LYS A 402 35.05 -31.53 29.37
CA LYS A 402 35.37 -32.96 29.28
C LYS A 402 36.45 -33.23 28.26
N SER A 403 37.37 -34.15 28.56
CA SER A 403 38.34 -34.63 27.57
C SER A 403 37.64 -35.35 26.41
N TRP A 404 38.31 -35.43 25.26
CA TRP A 404 37.77 -36.17 24.12
C TRP A 404 37.42 -37.63 24.48
N SER A 405 38.29 -38.33 25.22
CA SER A 405 38.06 -39.72 25.63
C SER A 405 36.79 -39.86 26.48
N GLN A 406 36.56 -38.94 27.42
CA GLN A 406 35.34 -38.94 28.24
C GLN A 406 34.07 -38.77 27.41
N GLN A 407 34.15 -38.07 26.28
CA GLN A 407 32.99 -37.81 25.41
C GLN A 407 32.66 -38.98 24.46
N ILE A 408 33.60 -39.91 24.26
CA ILE A 408 33.45 -41.07 23.37
C ILE A 408 33.42 -42.43 24.10
N GLU A 409 33.35 -42.41 25.43
CA GLU A 409 33.30 -43.62 26.26
C GLU A 409 31.90 -43.82 26.87
N PRO A 410 31.28 -45.01 26.73
CA PRO A 410 29.91 -45.26 27.21
C PRO A 410 29.72 -45.04 28.72
N GLN A 411 30.77 -45.24 29.52
CA GLN A 411 30.70 -45.13 30.98
C GLN A 411 30.32 -43.70 31.47
N TYR A 412 30.61 -42.67 30.68
CA TYR A 412 30.32 -41.28 31.03
C TYR A 412 28.89 -40.84 30.67
N VAL A 413 28.11 -41.70 29.99
CA VAL A 413 26.69 -41.41 29.72
C VAL A 413 25.90 -41.33 31.02
N ASN A 414 26.23 -42.14 32.03
CA ASN A 414 25.59 -42.04 33.34
C ASN A 414 25.81 -40.66 33.97
N GLU A 415 27.05 -40.17 33.98
CA GLU A 415 27.39 -38.84 34.51
C GLU A 415 26.60 -37.75 33.79
N LEU A 416 26.51 -37.80 32.45
CA LEU A 416 25.73 -36.85 31.64
C LEU A 416 24.25 -36.77 32.05
N ARG A 417 23.66 -37.85 32.57
CA ARG A 417 22.24 -37.88 32.98
C ARG A 417 22.02 -37.50 34.44
N THR A 418 23.08 -37.35 35.23
CA THR A 418 22.98 -36.79 36.59
C THR A 418 22.72 -35.29 36.54
N LEU A 419 22.30 -34.74 37.67
CA LEU A 419 22.01 -33.32 37.84
C LEU A 419 23.26 -32.46 37.65
N SER A 420 24.40 -32.91 38.18
CA SER A 420 25.69 -32.22 38.00
C SER A 420 26.17 -32.28 36.56
N GLY A 421 26.07 -33.44 35.90
CA GLY A 421 26.50 -33.59 34.50
C GLY A 421 25.58 -32.91 33.49
N SER A 422 24.28 -32.80 33.78
CA SER A 422 23.33 -32.12 32.90
C SER A 422 23.31 -30.59 33.06
N ARG A 423 24.11 -30.02 33.98
CA ARG A 423 24.04 -28.58 34.30
C ARG A 423 24.27 -27.65 33.10
N TYR A 424 25.02 -28.09 32.09
CA TYR A 424 25.35 -27.33 30.89
C TYR A 424 24.47 -27.69 29.67
N ASP A 425 23.47 -28.56 29.84
CA ASP A 425 22.56 -28.91 28.75
C ASP A 425 21.81 -27.69 28.23
N LEU A 426 21.61 -27.62 26.91
CA LEU A 426 20.77 -26.60 26.28
C LEU A 426 19.37 -26.54 26.90
N VAL A 427 18.76 -25.35 26.86
CA VAL A 427 17.37 -25.15 27.29
C VAL A 427 16.41 -26.01 26.46
N GLN A 428 15.51 -26.73 27.13
CA GLN A 428 14.51 -27.58 26.47
C GLN A 428 13.30 -26.74 26.02
N ARG A 429 13.30 -26.31 24.75
CA ARG A 429 12.23 -25.48 24.15
C ARG A 429 12.10 -25.72 22.63
N ASN A 430 10.99 -25.29 22.04
CA ASN A 430 10.88 -25.13 20.58
C ASN A 430 11.58 -23.84 20.12
N ASN A 431 12.74 -23.97 19.48
CA ASN A 431 13.48 -22.84 18.91
C ASN A 431 12.95 -22.40 17.53
N ASN A 432 12.05 -23.18 16.91
CA ASN A 432 11.37 -22.78 15.68
C ASN A 432 10.16 -21.89 16.02
N ILE A 433 9.91 -20.90 15.15
CA ILE A 433 8.76 -20.00 15.27
C ILE A 433 7.57 -20.63 14.55
N ILE A 434 6.57 -21.09 15.30
CA ILE A 434 5.28 -21.51 14.73
C ILE A 434 4.53 -20.27 14.25
N LEU A 435 4.02 -20.30 13.03
CA LEU A 435 3.36 -19.17 12.37
C LEU A 435 1.84 -19.37 12.28
N GLU A 436 1.12 -18.25 12.32
CA GLU A 436 -0.28 -18.16 11.93
C GLU A 436 -0.42 -17.33 10.65
N TYR A 437 -1.47 -17.61 9.88
CA TYR A 437 -1.69 -17.07 8.55
C TYR A 437 -3.05 -16.38 8.42
N LYS A 438 -3.12 -15.37 7.55
CA LYS A 438 -4.36 -14.68 7.21
C LYS A 438 -4.43 -14.46 5.71
N LYS A 439 -5.50 -14.92 5.07
CA LYS A 439 -5.70 -14.71 3.63
C LYS A 439 -5.89 -13.22 3.34
N GLN A 440 -5.16 -12.68 2.37
CA GLN A 440 -5.31 -11.31 1.91
C GLN A 440 -6.61 -11.13 1.13
N ASP A 441 -7.24 -9.96 1.27
CA ASP A 441 -8.36 -9.54 0.43
C ASP A 441 -7.84 -9.04 -0.93
N ILE A 442 -7.51 -10.00 -1.80
CA ILE A 442 -6.87 -9.78 -3.10
C ILE A 442 -7.85 -9.47 -4.24
N LEU A 443 -9.13 -9.82 -4.06
CA LEU A 443 -10.20 -9.57 -5.03
C LEU A 443 -11.54 -9.43 -4.31
N SER A 444 -12.13 -8.24 -4.35
CA SER A 444 -13.49 -8.00 -3.88
C SER A 444 -14.31 -7.21 -4.89
N LEU A 445 -15.59 -7.53 -4.93
CA LEU A 445 -16.59 -6.89 -5.76
C LEU A 445 -17.64 -6.28 -4.84
N ASN A 446 -18.03 -5.03 -5.12
CA ASN A 446 -19.11 -4.35 -4.43
C ASN A 446 -19.97 -3.56 -5.43
N ILE A 447 -21.29 -3.55 -5.20
CA ILE A 447 -22.27 -2.77 -5.96
C ILE A 447 -22.91 -1.79 -4.96
N PRO A 448 -22.60 -0.49 -5.04
CA PRO A 448 -22.92 0.46 -3.99
C PRO A 448 -24.39 0.92 -3.98
N HIS A 449 -25.17 0.58 -5.01
CA HIS A 449 -26.57 0.97 -5.13
C HIS A 449 -27.40 -0.04 -5.93
N ASP A 450 -28.69 -0.10 -5.61
CA ASP A 450 -29.72 -0.75 -6.43
C ASP A 450 -30.11 0.15 -7.62
N ILE A 451 -30.61 -0.45 -8.70
CA ILE A 451 -31.03 0.27 -9.90
C ILE A 451 -32.54 0.45 -9.89
N ASN A 452 -32.99 1.69 -10.05
CA ASN A 452 -34.39 2.02 -10.35
C ASN A 452 -34.41 2.76 -11.68
N GLY A 453 -35.19 2.28 -12.65
CA GLY A 453 -35.26 2.91 -13.96
C GLY A 453 -36.60 2.66 -14.63
N THR A 454 -36.94 3.49 -15.61
CA THR A 454 -38.18 3.31 -16.37
C THR A 454 -38.08 2.14 -17.33
N GLU A 455 -39.21 1.60 -17.74
CA GLU A 455 -39.28 0.51 -18.70
C GLU A 455 -38.50 0.83 -19.97
N HIS A 456 -37.79 -0.19 -20.49
CA HIS A 456 -36.88 -0.09 -21.64
C HIS A 456 -35.71 0.88 -21.50
N SER A 457 -35.50 1.49 -20.33
CA SER A 457 -34.33 2.33 -20.10
C SER A 457 -33.06 1.50 -19.90
N THR A 458 -31.93 2.11 -20.22
CA THR A 458 -30.59 1.56 -19.96
C THR A 458 -29.99 2.27 -18.76
N GLN A 459 -29.63 1.52 -17.74
CA GLN A 459 -29.08 2.03 -16.48
C GLN A 459 -27.63 1.56 -16.32
N LYS A 460 -26.70 2.49 -16.05
CA LYS A 460 -25.30 2.12 -15.82
C LYS A 460 -25.15 1.44 -14.45
N ILE A 461 -24.43 0.33 -14.40
CA ILE A 461 -24.09 -0.35 -13.14
C ILE A 461 -22.74 0.18 -12.68
N GLN A 462 -22.69 0.80 -11.50
CA GLN A 462 -21.40 1.14 -10.89
C GLN A 462 -20.89 -0.07 -10.12
N LEU A 463 -19.68 -0.51 -10.46
CA LEU A 463 -18.99 -1.62 -9.82
C LEU A 463 -17.76 -1.06 -9.11
N ILE A 464 -17.55 -1.46 -7.86
CA ILE A 464 -16.31 -1.18 -7.14
C ILE A 464 -15.57 -2.51 -7.07
N VAL A 465 -14.46 -2.59 -7.80
CA VAL A 465 -13.60 -3.77 -7.83
C VAL A 465 -12.25 -3.43 -7.23
N LYS A 466 -11.87 -4.14 -6.17
CA LYS A 466 -10.50 -4.16 -5.68
C LYS A 466 -9.85 -5.42 -6.22
N SER A 467 -8.72 -5.30 -6.92
CA SER A 467 -8.00 -6.47 -7.46
C SER A 467 -6.49 -6.25 -7.44
N LYS A 468 -5.75 -7.18 -6.82
CA LYS A 468 -4.27 -7.21 -6.83
C LYS A 468 -3.71 -7.59 -8.22
N TYR A 469 -4.39 -8.50 -8.93
CA TYR A 469 -3.92 -9.08 -10.22
C TYR A 469 -4.62 -8.54 -11.46
N GLY A 470 -5.45 -7.51 -11.29
CA GLY A 470 -6.28 -6.96 -12.36
C GLY A 470 -7.51 -7.83 -12.63
N LEU A 471 -8.65 -7.17 -12.86
CA LEU A 471 -9.90 -7.82 -13.21
C LEU A 471 -9.79 -8.48 -14.60
N ASP A 472 -10.20 -9.74 -14.70
CA ASP A 472 -10.36 -10.47 -15.98
C ASP A 472 -11.80 -10.31 -16.48
N ARG A 473 -12.76 -10.79 -15.68
CA ARG A 473 -14.20 -10.77 -16.04
C ARG A 473 -15.11 -10.71 -14.83
N ILE A 474 -16.36 -10.35 -15.07
CA ILE A 474 -17.45 -10.45 -14.10
C ILE A 474 -18.52 -11.36 -14.70
N VAL A 475 -18.89 -12.40 -13.96
CA VAL A 475 -19.96 -13.31 -14.34
C VAL A 475 -21.23 -12.87 -13.64
N TRP A 476 -22.29 -12.68 -14.43
CA TRP A 476 -23.60 -12.26 -13.97
C TRP A 476 -24.60 -13.41 -14.07
N ASP A 477 -25.42 -13.58 -13.03
CA ASP A 477 -26.67 -14.34 -13.10
C ASP A 477 -27.84 -13.35 -13.12
N ASP A 478 -28.30 -13.06 -14.34
CA ASP A 478 -29.41 -12.17 -14.67
C ASP A 478 -30.61 -12.92 -15.26
N SER A 479 -30.70 -14.24 -15.00
CA SER A 479 -31.76 -15.11 -15.53
C SER A 479 -33.17 -14.58 -15.26
N ALA A 480 -33.42 -14.07 -14.05
CA ALA A 480 -34.68 -13.44 -13.66
C ALA A 480 -35.01 -12.20 -14.52
N LEU A 481 -34.02 -11.35 -14.79
CA LEU A 481 -34.17 -10.15 -15.61
C LEU A 481 -34.41 -10.51 -17.09
N ARG A 482 -33.65 -11.49 -17.62
CA ARG A 482 -33.79 -12.00 -19.00
C ARG A 482 -35.13 -12.63 -19.29
N SER A 483 -35.72 -13.32 -18.32
CA SER A 483 -37.05 -13.94 -18.49
C SER A 483 -38.18 -12.96 -18.81
N GLN A 484 -38.00 -11.67 -18.48
CA GLN A 484 -38.98 -10.60 -18.74
C GLN A 484 -38.53 -9.65 -19.87
N GLY A 485 -37.46 -9.96 -20.59
CA GLY A 485 -36.96 -9.15 -21.71
C GLY A 485 -35.96 -8.05 -21.35
N GLY A 486 -35.45 -8.02 -20.12
CA GLY A 486 -34.28 -7.20 -19.74
C GLY A 486 -32.97 -7.97 -19.90
N GLN A 487 -31.82 -7.32 -19.69
CA GLN A 487 -30.51 -8.01 -19.70
C GLN A 487 -29.40 -7.18 -19.06
N ILE A 488 -28.36 -7.85 -18.55
CA ILE A 488 -27.10 -7.21 -18.20
C ILE A 488 -26.15 -7.31 -19.39
N GLN A 489 -25.66 -6.16 -19.84
CA GLN A 489 -24.78 -6.05 -21.00
C GLN A 489 -23.46 -5.40 -20.61
N HIS A 490 -22.36 -5.93 -21.16
CA HIS A 490 -21.09 -5.21 -21.20
C HIS A 490 -21.15 -4.14 -22.30
N SER A 491 -20.87 -2.89 -21.95
CA SER A 491 -21.02 -1.72 -22.85
C SER A 491 -20.00 -1.67 -24.00
N GLY A 492 -19.09 -2.63 -24.10
CA GLY A 492 -18.11 -2.73 -25.19
C GLY A 492 -16.89 -1.82 -25.06
N SER A 493 -16.70 -1.16 -23.91
CA SER A 493 -15.47 -0.43 -23.60
C SER A 493 -14.29 -1.38 -23.34
N GLN A 494 -13.04 -0.88 -23.37
CA GLN A 494 -11.86 -1.66 -22.96
C GLN A 494 -11.81 -1.93 -21.44
N SER A 495 -12.70 -1.31 -20.65
CA SER A 495 -12.77 -1.52 -19.20
C SER A 495 -13.69 -2.69 -18.89
N ALA A 496 -13.16 -3.73 -18.22
CA ALA A 496 -13.94 -4.88 -17.74
C ALA A 496 -15.00 -4.53 -16.67
N GLN A 497 -15.18 -3.25 -16.34
CA GLN A 497 -16.12 -2.75 -15.32
C GLN A 497 -17.33 -2.00 -15.90
N ASP A 498 -17.39 -1.73 -17.21
CA ASP A 498 -18.50 -0.96 -17.77
C ASP A 498 -19.68 -1.87 -18.17
N TYR A 499 -20.50 -2.21 -17.18
CA TYR A 499 -21.77 -2.90 -17.37
C TYR A 499 -22.97 -1.96 -17.31
N GLN A 500 -24.01 -2.29 -18.07
CA GLN A 500 -25.29 -1.62 -18.07
C GLN A 500 -26.43 -2.64 -17.99
N ALA A 501 -27.49 -2.28 -17.28
CA ALA A 501 -28.73 -3.03 -17.20
C ALA A 501 -29.75 -2.43 -18.18
N ILE A 502 -30.29 -3.25 -19.07
CA ILE A 502 -31.44 -2.91 -19.92
C ILE A 502 -32.68 -3.44 -19.22
N LEU A 503 -33.61 -2.55 -18.90
CA LEU A 503 -34.78 -2.87 -18.09
C LEU A 503 -35.93 -3.42 -18.98
N PRO A 504 -36.67 -4.44 -18.51
CA PRO A 504 -37.82 -4.98 -19.22
C PRO A 504 -39.02 -4.01 -19.26
N ALA A 505 -40.10 -4.39 -19.94
CA ALA A 505 -41.37 -3.68 -19.89
C ALA A 505 -41.96 -3.69 -18.47
N TYR A 506 -42.68 -2.64 -18.08
CA TYR A 506 -43.37 -2.63 -16.79
C TYR A 506 -44.62 -3.52 -16.85
N VAL A 507 -44.80 -4.41 -15.87
CA VAL A 507 -45.98 -5.29 -15.77
C VAL A 507 -46.94 -4.76 -14.71
N GLN A 508 -48.11 -4.29 -15.15
CA GLN A 508 -49.14 -3.78 -14.23
C GLN A 508 -49.64 -4.89 -13.29
N GLY A 509 -49.58 -4.64 -11.98
CA GLY A 509 -49.92 -5.63 -10.94
C GLY A 509 -48.86 -6.70 -10.67
N GLY A 510 -47.71 -6.66 -11.37
CA GLY A 510 -46.56 -7.53 -11.14
C GLY A 510 -45.58 -6.96 -10.10
N SER A 511 -44.60 -7.78 -9.70
CA SER A 511 -43.59 -7.39 -8.70
C SER A 511 -42.59 -6.34 -9.21
N ASN A 512 -42.29 -6.29 -10.51
CA ASN A 512 -41.34 -5.39 -11.18
C ASN A 512 -39.96 -5.21 -10.49
N ILE A 513 -39.56 -6.18 -9.67
CA ILE A 513 -38.31 -6.21 -8.90
C ILE A 513 -37.55 -7.48 -9.31
N TYR A 514 -36.32 -7.30 -9.77
CA TYR A 514 -35.46 -8.38 -10.27
C TYR A 514 -34.15 -8.41 -9.48
N LYS A 515 -33.78 -9.59 -8.96
CA LYS A 515 -32.52 -9.79 -8.26
C LYS A 515 -31.52 -10.43 -9.22
N VAL A 516 -30.37 -9.79 -9.35
CA VAL A 516 -29.26 -10.23 -10.20
C VAL A 516 -28.06 -10.46 -9.30
N THR A 517 -27.25 -11.49 -9.56
CA THR A 517 -26.00 -11.70 -8.81
C THR A 517 -24.76 -11.57 -9.68
N ALA A 518 -23.65 -11.15 -9.09
CA ALA A 518 -22.37 -10.97 -9.77
C ALA A 518 -21.22 -11.56 -8.98
N ARG A 519 -20.24 -12.13 -9.69
CA ARG A 519 -18.96 -12.59 -9.16
C ARG A 519 -17.83 -12.16 -10.11
N ALA A 520 -16.82 -11.50 -9.56
CA ALA A 520 -15.63 -11.09 -10.30
C ALA A 520 -14.57 -12.21 -10.29
N TYR A 521 -13.80 -12.28 -11.37
CA TYR A 521 -12.63 -13.15 -11.52
C TYR A 521 -11.43 -12.30 -11.96
N ASP A 522 -10.27 -12.54 -11.34
CA ASP A 522 -9.02 -11.92 -11.77
C ASP A 522 -8.29 -12.79 -12.81
N ARG A 523 -7.18 -12.26 -13.35
CA ARG A 523 -6.37 -12.94 -14.38
C ARG A 523 -5.67 -14.20 -13.89
N ASN A 524 -5.61 -14.44 -12.58
CA ASN A 524 -5.05 -15.65 -11.98
C ASN A 524 -6.14 -16.67 -11.61
N GLY A 525 -7.41 -16.39 -11.93
CA GLY A 525 -8.55 -17.28 -11.66
C GLY A 525 -9.11 -17.17 -10.24
N ASN A 526 -8.65 -16.21 -9.41
CA ASN A 526 -9.27 -15.98 -8.11
C ASN A 526 -10.68 -15.42 -8.29
N SER A 527 -11.60 -15.77 -7.38
CA SER A 527 -12.98 -15.27 -7.41
C SER A 527 -13.29 -14.36 -6.21
N SER A 528 -14.07 -13.30 -6.44
CA SER A 528 -14.60 -12.42 -5.39
C SER A 528 -15.71 -13.08 -4.56
N ASN A 529 -16.19 -12.35 -3.55
CA ASN A 529 -17.51 -12.55 -2.96
C ASN A 529 -18.63 -12.46 -4.03
N ASN A 530 -19.77 -13.11 -3.75
CA ASN A 530 -21.01 -12.87 -4.51
C ASN A 530 -21.64 -11.55 -4.05
N VAL A 531 -22.05 -10.73 -5.00
CA VAL A 531 -22.84 -9.51 -4.75
C VAL A 531 -24.21 -9.66 -5.40
N GLN A 532 -25.23 -9.09 -4.78
CA GLN A 532 -26.59 -9.01 -5.32
C GLN A 532 -26.90 -7.56 -5.69
N LEU A 533 -27.51 -7.37 -6.85
CA LEU A 533 -28.07 -6.12 -7.35
C LEU A 533 -29.59 -6.28 -7.47
N THR A 534 -30.34 -5.35 -6.88
CA THR A 534 -31.79 -5.27 -7.09
C THR A 534 -32.10 -4.26 -8.18
N ILE A 535 -32.94 -4.64 -9.14
CA ILE A 535 -33.41 -3.79 -10.24
C ILE A 535 -34.92 -3.61 -10.12
N THR A 536 -35.39 -2.38 -9.99
CA THR A 536 -36.80 -2.02 -9.98
C THR A 536 -37.19 -1.29 -11.26
N VAL A 537 -38.24 -1.76 -11.94
CA VAL A 537 -38.75 -1.17 -13.18
C VAL A 537 -39.95 -0.27 -12.90
N LEU A 538 -39.93 0.93 -13.47
CA LEU A 538 -40.95 1.97 -13.33
C LEU A 538 -41.66 2.17 -14.69
N SER A 539 -42.96 2.48 -14.71
CA SER A 539 -43.71 2.70 -15.96
C SER A 539 -43.37 4.04 -16.64
N ASN A 540 -43.36 4.08 -17.98
CA ASN A 540 -43.22 5.30 -18.80
C ASN A 540 -44.50 6.15 -18.74
N GLY A 541 -44.62 6.87 -17.64
CA GLY A 541 -45.63 7.92 -17.39
C GLY A 541 -45.25 8.85 -16.25
N GLN A 542 -44.07 8.65 -15.64
CA GLN A 542 -43.54 9.49 -14.59
C GLN A 542 -42.38 10.33 -15.16
N VAL A 543 -42.73 11.49 -15.72
CA VAL A 543 -41.84 12.66 -15.66
C VAL A 543 -41.47 12.82 -14.18
N VAL A 544 -40.18 13.05 -13.86
CA VAL A 544 -39.70 13.10 -12.47
C VAL A 544 -40.31 14.30 -11.75
N ASP A 545 -41.48 14.08 -11.17
CA ASP A 545 -42.37 15.05 -10.55
C ASP A 545 -42.32 14.91 -9.02
N GLN A 546 -41.13 14.62 -8.47
CA GLN A 546 -40.97 14.23 -7.08
C GLN A 546 -40.99 15.44 -6.13
N VAL A 547 -41.80 15.32 -5.08
CA VAL A 547 -41.77 16.16 -3.88
C VAL A 547 -40.53 15.77 -3.08
N GLY A 548 -39.42 16.50 -3.26
CA GLY A 548 -38.12 16.18 -2.67
C GLY A 548 -37.62 17.25 -1.70
N VAL A 549 -36.78 16.84 -0.74
CA VAL A 549 -35.98 17.78 0.06
C VAL A 549 -34.94 18.41 -0.87
N THR A 550 -35.07 19.71 -1.14
CA THR A 550 -34.16 20.48 -2.01
C THR A 550 -33.03 21.16 -1.25
N ASP A 551 -33.20 21.38 0.05
CA ASP A 551 -32.19 21.97 0.93
C ASP A 551 -32.34 21.43 2.34
N PHE A 552 -31.22 21.23 3.05
CA PHE A 552 -31.22 20.72 4.41
C PHE A 552 -30.05 21.31 5.22
N THR A 553 -30.37 22.23 6.12
CA THR A 553 -29.37 23.06 6.82
C THR A 553 -29.56 23.00 8.33
N ALA A 554 -28.46 23.21 9.07
CA ALA A 554 -28.46 23.42 10.51
C ALA A 554 -28.34 24.92 10.83
N ASP A 555 -28.98 25.38 11.89
CA ASP A 555 -28.89 26.76 12.39
C ASP A 555 -27.50 27.12 12.94
N LYS A 556 -26.77 26.14 13.47
CA LYS A 556 -25.40 26.28 13.95
C LYS A 556 -24.53 25.06 13.64
N THR A 557 -23.22 25.28 13.55
CA THR A 557 -22.23 24.24 13.23
C THR A 557 -21.79 23.44 14.45
N SER A 558 -22.06 23.93 15.66
CA SER A 558 -21.68 23.25 16.89
C SER A 558 -22.55 23.61 18.09
N ALA A 559 -22.58 22.71 19.08
CA ALA A 559 -23.32 22.83 20.33
C ALA A 559 -22.56 22.19 21.49
N LYS A 560 -22.91 22.55 22.71
CA LYS A 560 -22.38 21.90 23.91
C LYS A 560 -22.91 20.46 24.02
N ALA A 561 -22.04 19.53 24.38
CA ALA A 561 -22.41 18.14 24.65
C ALA A 561 -23.00 17.97 26.07
N ASP A 562 -24.05 18.72 26.42
CA ASP A 562 -24.64 18.78 27.77
C ASP A 562 -26.10 18.29 27.84
N ASN A 563 -26.62 17.70 26.76
CA ASN A 563 -28.03 17.32 26.60
C ASN A 563 -29.05 18.46 26.75
N ALA A 564 -28.61 19.73 26.82
CA ALA A 564 -29.45 20.91 26.94
C ALA A 564 -29.33 21.82 25.70
N ASP A 565 -28.12 22.03 25.19
CA ASP A 565 -27.88 22.84 24.01
C ASP A 565 -28.28 22.09 22.73
N THR A 566 -29.17 22.69 21.92
CA THR A 566 -29.79 22.04 20.76
C THR A 566 -29.39 22.69 19.44
N ILE A 567 -29.17 21.88 18.40
CA ILE A 567 -29.04 22.32 17.00
C ILE A 567 -30.38 22.10 16.29
N THR A 568 -30.87 23.10 15.57
CA THR A 568 -32.12 22.99 14.79
C THR A 568 -31.80 22.78 13.32
N TYR A 569 -32.28 21.67 12.77
CA TYR A 569 -32.23 21.40 11.34
C TYR A 569 -33.52 21.85 10.65
N THR A 570 -33.38 22.37 9.43
CA THR A 570 -34.50 22.79 8.57
C THR A 570 -34.38 22.12 7.19
N ALA A 571 -35.34 21.26 6.84
CA ALA A 571 -35.50 20.67 5.52
C ALA A 571 -36.50 21.49 4.70
N THR A 572 -36.10 21.91 3.50
CA THR A 572 -36.96 22.61 2.54
C THR A 572 -37.41 21.65 1.45
N VAL A 573 -38.71 21.47 1.31
CA VAL A 573 -39.33 20.56 0.33
C VAL A 573 -39.98 21.35 -0.80
N LYS A 574 -39.63 21.00 -2.03
CA LYS A 574 -40.20 21.59 -3.24
C LYS A 574 -40.60 20.52 -4.25
N LYS A 575 -41.62 20.85 -5.06
CA LYS A 575 -41.99 20.14 -6.28
C LYS A 575 -41.96 21.15 -7.43
N ASN A 576 -41.18 20.88 -8.46
CA ASN A 576 -41.00 21.78 -9.62
C ASN A 576 -40.64 23.23 -9.22
N GLY A 577 -39.80 23.38 -8.19
CA GLY A 577 -39.38 24.69 -7.65
C GLY A 577 -40.37 25.36 -6.69
N VAL A 578 -41.59 24.83 -6.52
CA VAL A 578 -42.63 25.37 -5.63
C VAL A 578 -42.63 24.66 -4.28
N ALA A 579 -42.65 25.43 -3.18
CA ALA A 579 -42.68 24.90 -1.82
C ALA A 579 -43.93 24.07 -1.54
N GLN A 580 -43.78 22.95 -0.83
CA GLN A 580 -44.87 22.00 -0.56
C GLN A 580 -45.18 21.92 0.93
N ALA A 581 -46.40 22.30 1.33
CA ALA A 581 -46.87 22.24 2.71
C ALA A 581 -47.40 20.86 3.11
N ASN A 582 -47.40 20.56 4.41
CA ASN A 582 -47.92 19.32 5.02
C ASN A 582 -47.27 18.01 4.53
N VAL A 583 -46.08 18.07 3.92
CA VAL A 583 -45.33 16.89 3.47
C VAL A 583 -44.58 16.28 4.65
N PRO A 584 -44.74 14.98 4.95
CA PRO A 584 -43.93 14.30 5.96
C PRO A 584 -42.46 14.18 5.53
N VAL A 585 -41.56 14.67 6.37
CA VAL A 585 -40.11 14.53 6.22
C VAL A 585 -39.61 13.65 7.37
N SER A 586 -38.95 12.55 7.03
CA SER A 586 -38.26 11.68 7.97
C SER A 586 -36.83 12.17 8.19
N PHE A 587 -36.35 12.10 9.42
CA PHE A 587 -35.00 12.48 9.81
C PHE A 587 -34.28 11.29 10.44
N ASN A 588 -33.01 11.10 10.10
CA ASN A 588 -32.20 10.02 10.66
C ASN A 588 -30.77 10.47 10.97
N ILE A 589 -30.17 9.91 12.02
CA ILE A 589 -28.74 10.10 12.29
C ILE A 589 -27.96 9.12 11.42
N VAL A 590 -27.14 9.66 10.52
CA VAL A 590 -26.30 8.88 9.59
C VAL A 590 -25.03 8.41 10.29
N SER A 591 -24.45 9.27 11.13
CA SER A 591 -23.26 8.97 11.93
C SER A 591 -23.19 9.83 13.18
N GLY A 592 -22.46 9.35 14.19
CA GLY A 592 -22.30 10.02 15.48
C GLY A 592 -23.34 9.59 16.53
N THR A 593 -23.16 10.07 17.76
CA THR A 593 -24.05 9.78 18.89
C THR A 593 -24.77 11.05 19.32
N ALA A 594 -26.08 11.09 19.12
CA ALA A 594 -26.97 12.20 19.47
C ALA A 594 -28.43 11.72 19.52
N THR A 595 -29.34 12.62 19.88
CA THR A 595 -30.77 12.35 19.96
C THR A 595 -31.54 13.42 19.19
N LEU A 596 -32.39 12.99 18.26
CA LEU A 596 -33.34 13.85 17.57
C LEU A 596 -34.56 14.12 18.48
N GLY A 597 -35.11 15.33 18.41
CA GLY A 597 -36.36 15.67 19.10
C GLY A 597 -37.58 14.91 18.57
N ALA A 598 -37.54 14.51 17.29
CA ALA A 598 -38.52 13.65 16.63
C ALA A 598 -37.88 12.98 15.40
N ASN A 599 -38.38 11.81 15.00
CA ASN A 599 -37.90 11.11 13.78
C ASN A 599 -38.61 11.57 12.50
N SER A 600 -39.62 12.44 12.63
CA SER A 600 -40.32 13.02 11.48
C SER A 600 -41.00 14.35 11.85
N ALA A 601 -41.10 15.25 10.89
CA ALA A 601 -41.94 16.45 10.98
C ALA A 601 -42.67 16.71 9.65
N LYS A 602 -43.79 17.43 9.69
CA LYS A 602 -44.48 17.90 8.48
C LYS A 602 -43.97 19.28 8.09
N THR A 603 -43.92 19.57 6.79
CA THR A 603 -43.57 20.89 6.30
C THR A 603 -44.66 21.93 6.59
N ASP A 604 -44.26 23.16 6.89
CA ASP A 604 -45.15 24.32 7.03
C ASP A 604 -45.62 24.89 5.68
N ALA A 605 -46.36 26.01 5.70
CA ALA A 605 -46.83 26.69 4.49
C ALA A 605 -45.71 27.15 3.53
N ASN A 606 -44.47 27.28 4.03
CA ASN A 606 -43.28 27.65 3.25
C ASN A 606 -42.47 26.41 2.81
N GLY A 607 -43.00 25.21 3.00
CA GLY A 607 -42.33 23.96 2.66
C GLY A 607 -41.20 23.57 3.61
N LYS A 608 -41.17 24.09 4.84
CA LYS A 608 -40.09 23.84 5.81
C LYS A 608 -40.50 22.87 6.89
N ALA A 609 -39.74 21.81 7.09
CA ALA A 609 -39.87 20.89 8.22
C ALA A 609 -38.64 21.03 9.13
N THR A 610 -38.85 21.15 10.45
CA THR A 610 -37.76 21.36 11.41
C THR A 610 -37.65 20.22 12.42
N VAL A 611 -36.43 19.95 12.87
CA VAL A 611 -36.13 18.99 13.94
C VAL A 611 -34.95 19.46 14.78
N THR A 612 -34.98 19.23 16.08
CA THR A 612 -33.87 19.54 16.98
C THR A 612 -32.97 18.32 17.20
N LEU A 613 -31.68 18.56 17.45
CA LEU A 613 -30.66 17.56 17.75
C LEU A 613 -29.92 17.98 19.01
N LYS A 614 -29.73 17.06 19.96
CA LYS A 614 -28.94 17.25 21.19
C LYS A 614 -28.01 16.06 21.46
N SER A 615 -26.96 16.24 22.26
CA SER A 615 -26.07 15.15 22.67
C SER A 615 -25.45 15.42 24.04
N SER A 616 -25.11 14.36 24.77
CA SER A 616 -24.23 14.38 25.96
C SER A 616 -22.81 13.92 25.67
N THR A 617 -22.54 13.47 24.45
CA THR A 617 -21.22 12.92 24.07
C THR A 617 -20.56 13.85 23.06
N PRO A 618 -19.33 14.34 23.33
CA PRO A 618 -18.57 15.07 22.33
C PRO A 618 -18.32 14.22 21.09
N GLY A 619 -18.43 14.83 19.91
CA GLY A 619 -18.25 14.16 18.64
C GLY A 619 -18.97 14.86 17.49
N GLN A 620 -18.67 14.40 16.28
CA GLN A 620 -19.30 14.90 15.06
C GLN A 620 -20.53 14.07 14.70
N VAL A 621 -21.59 14.73 14.24
CA VAL A 621 -22.87 14.10 13.90
C VAL A 621 -23.32 14.54 12.51
N VAL A 622 -23.83 13.59 11.72
CA VAL A 622 -24.46 13.84 10.42
C VAL A 622 -25.90 13.40 10.48
N VAL A 623 -26.82 14.27 10.05
CA VAL A 623 -28.25 14.00 9.97
C VAL A 623 -28.66 13.99 8.50
N SER A 624 -29.62 13.14 8.15
CA SER A 624 -30.26 13.12 6.84
C SER A 624 -31.76 13.42 6.93
N ALA A 625 -32.31 13.94 5.84
CA ALA A 625 -33.74 14.21 5.67
C ALA A 625 -34.27 13.54 4.40
N LYS A 626 -35.46 12.96 4.46
CA LYS A 626 -36.05 12.21 3.34
C LYS A 626 -37.58 12.30 3.32
N THR A 627 -38.17 12.65 2.17
CA THR A 627 -39.61 12.48 1.91
C THR A 627 -39.89 11.05 1.42
N ALA A 628 -41.15 10.62 1.44
CA ALA A 628 -41.54 9.29 0.97
C ALA A 628 -41.21 9.05 -0.52
N GLU A 629 -41.24 10.10 -1.33
CA GLU A 629 -40.99 10.03 -2.78
C GLU A 629 -39.50 9.99 -3.15
N MET A 630 -38.62 10.43 -2.25
CA MET A 630 -37.18 10.35 -2.48
C MET A 630 -36.68 8.91 -2.40
N THR A 631 -35.76 8.54 -3.29
CA THR A 631 -35.05 7.25 -3.20
C THR A 631 -33.89 7.32 -2.20
N SER A 632 -33.14 8.43 -2.21
CA SER A 632 -32.01 8.71 -1.31
C SER A 632 -32.31 9.86 -0.37
N ALA A 633 -31.87 9.76 0.88
CA ALA A 633 -31.96 10.87 1.84
C ALA A 633 -30.92 11.96 1.50
N LEU A 634 -31.25 13.22 1.77
CA LEU A 634 -30.31 14.33 1.67
C LEU A 634 -29.58 14.49 3.01
N ASN A 635 -28.26 14.42 3.01
CA ASN A 635 -27.45 14.65 4.21
C ASN A 635 -27.20 16.15 4.39
N ALA A 636 -27.33 16.64 5.62
CA ALA A 636 -26.85 17.97 5.97
C ALA A 636 -25.33 17.97 6.22
N SER A 637 -24.74 19.17 6.23
CA SER A 637 -23.39 19.37 6.75
C SER A 637 -23.25 18.83 8.17
N ALA A 638 -22.11 18.20 8.45
CA ALA A 638 -21.81 17.67 9.76
C ALA A 638 -21.75 18.79 10.82
N VAL A 639 -22.27 18.51 12.01
CA VAL A 639 -22.22 19.42 13.17
C VAL A 639 -21.43 18.79 14.31
N ILE A 640 -20.92 19.63 15.22
CA ILE A 640 -19.98 19.20 16.27
C ILE A 640 -20.59 19.42 17.66
N PHE A 641 -20.72 18.35 18.43
CA PHE A 641 -20.96 18.46 19.87
C PHE A 641 -19.61 18.45 20.59
N PHE A 642 -19.38 19.40 21.50
CA PHE A 642 -18.08 19.57 22.15
C PHE A 642 -18.18 19.67 23.68
N ASP A 643 -17.11 19.25 24.36
CA ASP A 643 -16.93 19.46 25.79
C ASP A 643 -16.40 20.89 26.01
N GLN A 644 -17.24 21.75 26.56
CA GLN A 644 -16.89 23.15 26.81
C GLN A 644 -15.76 23.29 27.85
N THR A 645 -15.57 22.31 28.73
CA THR A 645 -14.57 22.39 29.81
C THR A 645 -13.14 22.16 29.31
N LYS A 646 -13.00 21.63 28.09
CA LYS A 646 -11.73 21.35 27.41
C LYS A 646 -11.57 22.23 26.17
N ALA A 647 -10.33 22.35 25.69
CA ALA A 647 -10.10 22.93 24.37
C ALA A 647 -10.68 21.97 23.32
N SER A 648 -11.66 22.44 22.55
CA SER A 648 -12.40 21.61 21.59
C SER A 648 -12.54 22.34 20.25
N ILE A 649 -12.45 21.58 19.16
CA ILE A 649 -12.73 22.11 17.82
C ILE A 649 -14.24 22.32 17.70
N THR A 650 -14.66 23.55 17.38
CA THR A 650 -16.08 23.92 17.22
C THR A 650 -16.47 24.20 15.77
N GLU A 651 -15.50 24.24 14.88
CA GLU A 651 -15.67 24.55 13.46
C GLU A 651 -14.48 24.00 12.66
N ILE A 652 -14.75 23.39 11.51
CA ILE A 652 -13.76 23.08 10.48
C ILE A 652 -14.36 23.42 9.11
N LYS A 653 -13.67 24.23 8.31
CA LYS A 653 -14.15 24.67 7.00
C LYS A 653 -13.04 24.63 5.97
N ALA A 654 -13.38 24.15 4.78
CA ALA A 654 -12.60 24.38 3.56
C ALA A 654 -13.10 25.66 2.89
N ASP A 655 -12.20 26.45 2.31
CA ASP A 655 -12.56 27.65 1.54
C ASP A 655 -13.22 27.31 0.18
N LYS A 656 -12.91 26.14 -0.38
CA LYS A 656 -13.50 25.59 -1.59
C LYS A 656 -13.56 24.06 -1.54
N THR A 657 -14.44 23.47 -2.35
CA THR A 657 -14.69 22.02 -2.38
C THR A 657 -14.03 21.32 -3.56
N THR A 658 -13.45 22.08 -4.49
CA THR A 658 -12.74 21.56 -5.66
C THR A 658 -11.42 22.30 -5.87
N ALA A 659 -10.41 21.60 -6.40
CA ALA A 659 -9.13 22.18 -6.76
C ALA A 659 -8.49 21.42 -7.92
N VAL A 660 -7.54 22.05 -8.61
CA VAL A 660 -6.77 21.42 -9.69
C VAL A 660 -5.64 20.57 -9.12
N ALA A 661 -5.49 19.33 -9.60
CA ALA A 661 -4.45 18.38 -9.20
C ALA A 661 -3.05 18.69 -9.78
N ASN A 662 -2.59 19.94 -9.69
CA ASN A 662 -1.33 20.42 -10.27
C ASN A 662 -0.22 20.66 -9.22
N GLY A 663 -0.44 20.23 -7.97
CA GLY A 663 0.47 20.43 -6.84
C GLY A 663 0.56 21.87 -6.33
N LYS A 664 -0.15 22.82 -6.94
CA LYS A 664 -0.11 24.26 -6.62
C LYS A 664 -1.45 24.79 -6.13
N ASP A 665 -2.55 24.38 -6.77
CA ASP A 665 -3.87 24.82 -6.38
C ASP A 665 -4.24 24.22 -5.02
N ALA A 666 -4.43 25.09 -4.04
CA ALA A 666 -4.53 24.71 -2.64
C ALA A 666 -5.92 24.93 -2.09
N ILE A 667 -6.41 23.98 -1.29
CA ILE A 667 -7.62 24.13 -0.49
C ILE A 667 -7.17 24.54 0.91
N LYS A 668 -7.64 25.71 1.38
CA LYS A 668 -7.33 26.22 2.71
C LYS A 668 -8.36 25.71 3.71
N TYR A 669 -7.88 25.00 4.72
CA TYR A 669 -8.70 24.61 5.85
C TYR A 669 -8.51 25.57 7.01
N THR A 670 -9.61 25.93 7.65
CA THR A 670 -9.64 26.76 8.86
C THR A 670 -10.40 26.00 9.95
N VAL A 671 -9.76 25.82 11.10
CA VAL A 671 -10.39 25.27 12.31
C VAL A 671 -10.55 26.36 13.34
N LYS A 672 -11.58 26.28 14.18
CA LYS A 672 -11.75 27.15 15.35
C LYS A 672 -11.78 26.30 16.62
N VAL A 673 -10.97 26.69 17.60
CA VAL A 673 -10.88 26.03 18.91
C VAL A 673 -11.41 26.95 19.99
N MET A 674 -12.33 26.42 20.81
CA MET A 674 -12.95 27.14 21.92
C MET A 674 -12.81 26.35 23.22
N LYS A 675 -12.77 27.05 24.35
CA LYS A 675 -12.86 26.51 25.71
C LYS A 675 -13.65 27.49 26.58
N ASN A 676 -14.64 26.99 27.32
CA ASN A 676 -15.53 27.79 28.17
C ASN A 676 -16.13 29.02 27.44
N GLY A 677 -16.49 28.86 26.17
CA GLY A 677 -17.07 29.94 25.35
C GLY A 677 -16.07 30.98 24.84
N GLN A 678 -14.77 30.83 25.12
CA GLN A 678 -13.71 31.74 24.67
C GLN A 678 -12.78 31.06 23.65
N PRO A 679 -12.22 31.81 22.67
CA PRO A 679 -11.23 31.27 21.75
C PRO A 679 -9.94 30.91 22.50
N VAL A 680 -9.32 29.79 22.12
CA VAL A 680 -8.06 29.34 22.73
C VAL A 680 -6.89 29.78 21.85
N ASN A 681 -6.04 30.66 22.36
CA ASN A 681 -4.79 31.05 21.70
C ASN A 681 -3.68 30.02 21.96
N ASN A 682 -2.74 29.89 21.02
CA ASN A 682 -1.58 29.01 21.12
C ASN A 682 -1.90 27.51 21.31
N GLN A 683 -3.09 27.06 20.91
CA GLN A 683 -3.45 25.64 20.93
C GLN A 683 -2.88 24.95 19.69
N SER A 684 -2.09 23.89 19.88
CA SER A 684 -1.67 23.02 18.78
C SER A 684 -2.86 22.18 18.29
N VAL A 685 -3.12 22.22 16.98
CA VAL A 685 -4.10 21.39 16.27
C VAL A 685 -3.35 20.49 15.29
N THR A 686 -3.58 19.19 15.39
CA THR A 686 -3.03 18.19 14.46
C THR A 686 -4.01 17.98 13.32
N PHE A 687 -3.53 18.11 12.09
CA PHE A 687 -4.28 17.87 10.86
C PHE A 687 -3.74 16.62 10.17
N SER A 688 -4.65 15.74 9.73
CA SER A 688 -4.35 14.57 8.91
C SER A 688 -5.22 14.58 7.66
N THR A 689 -4.76 13.92 6.59
CA THR A 689 -5.54 13.74 5.37
C THR A 689 -5.42 12.30 4.87
N ASN A 690 -6.49 11.79 4.24
CA ASN A 690 -6.46 10.50 3.54
C ASN A 690 -5.92 10.60 2.10
N PHE A 691 -5.85 11.81 1.53
CA PHE A 691 -5.43 12.07 0.15
C PHE A 691 -4.87 13.50 0.00
N GLY A 692 -3.91 13.69 -0.89
CA GLY A 692 -3.16 14.95 -1.00
C GLY A 692 -2.16 15.15 0.14
N MET A 693 -1.52 16.32 0.17
CA MET A 693 -0.40 16.61 1.07
C MET A 693 -0.48 18.02 1.67
N PHE A 694 -0.11 18.14 2.95
CA PHE A 694 0.18 19.40 3.63
C PHE A 694 1.67 19.72 3.46
N ASN A 695 2.03 20.51 2.46
CA ASN A 695 3.43 20.85 2.17
C ASN A 695 4.37 19.61 2.15
N GLY A 696 3.95 18.56 1.46
CA GLY A 696 4.70 17.30 1.35
C GLY A 696 4.54 16.30 2.50
N LYS A 697 3.56 16.49 3.41
CA LYS A 697 3.27 15.56 4.52
C LYS A 697 1.80 15.17 4.58
N SER A 698 1.47 13.94 4.94
CA SER A 698 0.09 13.48 5.16
C SER A 698 -0.49 13.93 6.52
N GLN A 699 0.38 14.39 7.42
CA GLN A 699 0.01 14.93 8.73
C GLN A 699 0.89 16.14 9.08
N THR A 700 0.29 17.17 9.67
CA THR A 700 0.99 18.37 10.13
C THR A 700 0.32 18.95 11.38
N GLN A 701 0.95 19.94 12.01
CA GLN A 701 0.36 20.71 13.10
C GLN A 701 0.31 22.19 12.75
N ALA A 702 -0.72 22.89 13.22
CA ALA A 702 -0.79 24.34 13.21
C ALA A 702 -1.33 24.85 14.54
N THR A 703 -0.84 26.02 14.95
CA THR A 703 -1.19 26.64 16.22
C THR A 703 -2.28 27.68 16.02
N THR A 704 -3.24 27.76 16.94
CA THR A 704 -4.29 28.78 16.89
C THR A 704 -3.77 30.17 17.25
N GLY A 705 -4.31 31.19 16.59
CA GLY A 705 -4.10 32.60 16.95
C GLY A 705 -5.07 33.10 18.03
N ASN A 706 -5.06 34.42 18.27
CA ASN A 706 -5.89 35.08 19.29
C ASN A 706 -7.41 34.91 19.09
N ASP A 707 -7.85 34.68 17.84
CA ASP A 707 -9.26 34.41 17.51
C ASP A 707 -9.63 32.92 17.63
N GLY A 708 -8.70 32.10 18.09
CA GLY A 708 -8.85 30.65 18.27
C GLY A 708 -8.76 29.88 16.95
N ARG A 709 -8.33 30.50 15.84
CA ARG A 709 -8.26 29.83 14.54
C ARG A 709 -6.86 29.37 14.18
N ALA A 710 -6.78 28.17 13.60
CA ALA A 710 -5.59 27.65 12.94
C ALA A 710 -5.91 27.34 11.48
N THR A 711 -4.93 27.51 10.58
CA THR A 711 -5.12 27.31 9.15
C THR A 711 -4.01 26.46 8.54
N ILE A 712 -4.38 25.59 7.61
CA ILE A 712 -3.46 24.81 6.77
C ILE A 712 -3.91 24.84 5.31
N THR A 713 -3.03 24.43 4.41
CA THR A 713 -3.33 24.27 2.99
C THR A 713 -3.06 22.84 2.55
N LEU A 714 -3.97 22.29 1.76
CA LEU A 714 -3.86 20.96 1.16
C LEU A 714 -3.71 21.10 -0.35
N THR A 715 -2.70 20.44 -0.94
CA THR A 715 -2.52 20.34 -2.40
C THR A 715 -2.48 18.87 -2.82
N SER A 716 -2.68 18.61 -4.12
CA SER A 716 -2.47 17.28 -4.71
C SER A 716 -1.89 17.41 -6.11
N SER A 717 -1.05 16.45 -6.51
CA SER A 717 -0.54 16.28 -7.88
C SER A 717 -1.28 15.20 -8.67
N SER A 718 -2.33 14.62 -8.08
CA SER A 718 -3.14 13.56 -8.68
C SER A 718 -4.62 13.79 -8.37
N ALA A 719 -5.50 13.49 -9.32
CA ALA A 719 -6.94 13.60 -9.11
C ALA A 719 -7.42 12.58 -8.07
N GLY A 720 -8.36 12.99 -7.23
CA GLY A 720 -8.90 12.17 -6.17
C GLY A 720 -9.64 12.96 -5.09
N LYS A 721 -10.25 12.23 -4.16
CA LYS A 721 -11.07 12.78 -3.08
C LYS A 721 -10.29 12.84 -1.78
N ALA A 722 -10.30 13.98 -1.11
CA ALA A 722 -9.62 14.20 0.15
C ALA A 722 -10.61 14.56 1.26
N THR A 723 -10.38 13.98 2.44
CA THR A 723 -11.03 14.32 3.70
C THR A 723 -9.94 14.68 4.70
N VAL A 724 -9.95 15.94 5.14
CA VAL A 724 -9.06 16.43 6.20
C VAL A 724 -9.71 16.20 7.55
N SER A 725 -8.95 15.63 8.49
CA SER A 725 -9.35 15.48 9.89
C SER A 725 -8.47 16.36 10.76
N ALA A 726 -9.04 16.89 11.85
CA ALA A 726 -8.34 17.73 12.81
C ALA A 726 -8.61 17.25 14.24
N THR A 727 -7.58 17.29 15.08
CA THR A 727 -7.62 16.91 16.50
C THR A 727 -6.83 17.90 17.35
N VAL A 728 -7.26 18.05 18.60
CA VAL A 728 -6.47 18.67 19.68
C VAL A 728 -6.19 17.58 20.71
N SER A 729 -5.11 17.71 21.49
CA SER A 729 -4.50 16.63 22.30
C SER A 729 -5.49 15.74 23.07
N ASP A 730 -6.51 16.33 23.69
CA ASP A 730 -7.52 15.62 24.51
C ASP A 730 -8.95 15.75 23.95
N GLY A 731 -9.10 16.17 22.69
CA GLY A 731 -10.39 16.42 22.03
C GLY A 731 -10.79 15.34 21.04
N ALA A 732 -12.09 15.30 20.70
CA ALA A 732 -12.59 14.42 19.65
C ALA A 732 -12.03 14.84 18.28
N GLU A 733 -11.76 13.85 17.42
CA GLU A 733 -11.45 14.09 16.01
C GLU A 733 -12.67 14.67 15.29
N VAL A 734 -12.43 15.69 14.48
CA VAL A 734 -13.43 16.32 13.63
C VAL A 734 -12.99 16.25 12.18
N LYS A 735 -13.87 15.81 11.29
CA LYS A 735 -13.60 15.71 9.85
C LYS A 735 -14.24 16.86 9.08
N ALA A 736 -13.51 17.40 8.11
CA ALA A 736 -14.06 18.37 7.17
C ALA A 736 -14.96 17.68 6.13
N THR A 737 -15.73 18.47 5.41
CA THR A 737 -16.41 18.02 4.19
C THR A 737 -15.39 17.49 3.18
N GLU A 738 -15.71 16.38 2.52
CA GLU A 738 -14.89 15.83 1.43
C GLU A 738 -14.73 16.88 0.31
N VAL A 739 -13.52 16.99 -0.21
CA VAL A 739 -13.17 17.85 -1.35
C VAL A 739 -12.58 17.00 -2.47
N THR A 740 -12.65 17.50 -3.71
CA THR A 740 -12.19 16.76 -4.89
C THR A 740 -11.10 17.53 -5.61
N PHE A 741 -9.97 16.87 -5.87
CA PHE A 741 -8.96 17.33 -6.81
C PHE A 741 -9.26 16.76 -8.19
N PHE A 742 -9.42 17.60 -9.20
CA PHE A 742 -9.64 17.21 -10.59
C PHE A 742 -8.38 17.34 -11.41
N ASP A 743 -8.24 16.53 -12.45
CA ASP A 743 -7.15 16.67 -13.40
C ASP A 743 -7.18 18.05 -14.07
N GLU A 744 -6.01 18.55 -14.44
CA GLU A 744 -5.89 19.82 -15.15
C GLU A 744 -6.59 19.76 -16.51
N LEU A 745 -7.53 20.68 -16.74
CA LEU A 745 -8.27 20.79 -18.00
C LEU A 745 -7.34 21.19 -19.15
N LYS A 746 -7.35 20.40 -20.22
CA LYS A 746 -6.51 20.57 -21.41
C LYS A 746 -7.34 20.41 -22.67
N ILE A 747 -7.01 21.20 -23.70
CA ILE A 747 -7.45 20.95 -25.08
C ILE A 747 -6.25 20.36 -25.84
N ASP A 748 -6.48 19.29 -26.58
CA ASP A 748 -5.49 18.69 -27.47
C ASP A 748 -5.01 19.73 -28.49
N ASN A 749 -3.69 19.81 -28.72
CA ASN A 749 -3.13 20.68 -29.75
C ASN A 749 -3.47 20.17 -31.16
N LYS A 750 -3.78 18.87 -31.29
CA LYS A 750 -4.28 18.26 -32.52
C LYS A 750 -5.80 18.32 -32.59
N VAL A 751 -6.30 18.43 -33.82
CA VAL A 751 -7.72 18.47 -34.15
C VAL A 751 -8.07 17.27 -35.02
N ASP A 752 -9.30 16.77 -34.92
CA ASP A 752 -9.82 15.77 -35.86
C ASP A 752 -10.54 16.49 -37.00
N ILE A 753 -10.01 16.42 -38.21
CA ILE A 753 -10.65 16.99 -39.40
C ILE A 753 -11.78 16.06 -39.85
N ILE A 754 -13.01 16.58 -39.95
CA ILE A 754 -14.20 15.74 -40.13
C ILE A 754 -14.28 15.13 -41.53
N GLY A 755 -13.82 15.84 -42.57
CA GLY A 755 -13.99 15.38 -43.96
C GLY A 755 -13.08 14.22 -44.37
N ASN A 756 -11.93 14.04 -43.72
CA ASN A 756 -10.97 12.97 -44.00
C ASN A 756 -10.61 12.11 -42.77
N ASN A 757 -11.16 12.40 -41.59
CA ASN A 757 -10.87 11.73 -40.32
C ASN A 757 -9.39 11.75 -39.91
N VAL A 758 -8.62 12.73 -40.39
CA VAL A 758 -7.20 12.88 -40.03
C VAL A 758 -7.08 13.66 -38.72
N ARG A 759 -6.23 13.16 -37.81
CA ARG A 759 -5.85 13.86 -36.58
C ARG A 759 -4.48 14.51 -36.74
N GLY A 760 -4.41 15.83 -36.64
CA GLY A 760 -3.19 16.60 -36.87
C GLY A 760 -3.29 18.05 -36.42
N GLU A 761 -2.32 18.87 -36.81
CA GLU A 761 -2.44 20.32 -36.64
C GLU A 761 -3.57 20.87 -37.51
N LEU A 762 -4.19 21.97 -37.08
CA LEU A 762 -5.20 22.64 -37.90
C LEU A 762 -4.54 23.16 -39.18
N PRO A 763 -5.06 22.81 -40.38
CA PRO A 763 -4.52 23.31 -41.64
C PRO A 763 -4.45 24.84 -41.69
N ASN A 764 -3.37 25.38 -42.25
CA ASN A 764 -3.19 26.83 -42.44
C ASN A 764 -3.89 27.37 -43.70
N ILE A 765 -4.67 26.53 -44.38
CA ILE A 765 -5.49 26.85 -45.55
C ILE A 765 -6.89 26.31 -45.29
N TRP A 766 -7.93 27.13 -45.47
CA TRP A 766 -9.27 26.78 -44.99
C TRP A 766 -10.27 26.63 -46.13
N LEU A 767 -11.12 25.61 -46.05
CA LEU A 767 -12.41 25.59 -46.72
C LEU A 767 -13.42 26.33 -45.83
N GLN A 768 -14.15 27.31 -46.36
CA GLN A 768 -15.24 27.94 -45.61
C GLN A 768 -16.25 26.87 -45.20
N TYR A 769 -16.75 26.92 -43.98
CA TYR A 769 -17.58 25.90 -43.33
C TYR A 769 -16.93 24.53 -43.17
N GLY A 770 -15.61 24.41 -43.39
CA GLY A 770 -14.82 23.26 -42.95
C GLY A 770 -14.98 23.07 -41.44
N GLN A 771 -15.09 21.82 -41.03
CA GLN A 771 -15.37 21.44 -39.64
C GLN A 771 -14.29 20.53 -39.09
N PHE A 772 -13.90 20.78 -37.85
CA PHE A 772 -12.97 19.93 -37.11
C PHE A 772 -13.46 19.78 -35.67
N LYS A 773 -12.98 18.75 -34.97
CA LYS A 773 -13.33 18.50 -33.58
C LYS A 773 -12.15 18.78 -32.66
N LEU A 774 -12.38 19.60 -31.65
CA LEU A 774 -11.49 19.75 -30.50
C LEU A 774 -11.80 18.68 -29.47
N LYS A 775 -10.74 18.12 -28.86
CA LYS A 775 -10.87 17.19 -27.74
C LYS A 775 -10.36 17.85 -26.47
N ALA A 776 -11.25 17.98 -25.49
CA ALA A 776 -10.88 18.35 -24.14
C ALA A 776 -10.70 17.09 -23.26
N SER A 777 -9.81 17.18 -22.28
CA SER A 777 -9.55 16.15 -21.27
C SER A 777 -9.23 16.80 -19.93
N GLY A 778 -9.45 16.09 -18.83
CA GLY A 778 -9.31 16.64 -17.47
C GLY A 778 -10.57 17.36 -17.00
N GLY A 779 -10.46 18.07 -15.88
CA GLY A 779 -11.62 18.58 -15.14
C GLY A 779 -12.51 17.46 -14.61
N ASP A 780 -13.78 17.76 -14.43
CA ASP A 780 -14.82 16.78 -14.05
C ASP A 780 -15.38 15.95 -15.23
N GLY A 781 -14.83 16.12 -16.43
CA GLY A 781 -15.28 15.42 -17.64
C GLY A 781 -16.50 16.01 -18.32
N THR A 782 -17.10 17.06 -17.77
CA THR A 782 -18.19 17.82 -18.40
C THR A 782 -17.64 19.10 -19.00
N TYR A 783 -18.00 19.44 -20.24
CA TYR A 783 -17.41 20.57 -20.95
C TYR A 783 -18.48 21.47 -21.56
N SER A 784 -18.31 22.77 -21.36
CA SER A 784 -19.03 23.82 -22.07
C SER A 784 -18.05 24.55 -22.99
N TRP A 785 -18.47 24.82 -24.23
CA TRP A 785 -17.63 25.41 -25.25
C TRP A 785 -18.11 26.81 -25.64
N TYR A 786 -17.18 27.70 -25.90
CA TYR A 786 -17.46 29.09 -26.27
C TYR A 786 -16.46 29.59 -27.31
N SER A 787 -16.95 30.32 -28.32
CA SER A 787 -16.10 31.02 -29.29
C SER A 787 -16.10 32.52 -29.00
N GLU A 788 -14.93 33.14 -28.92
CA GLU A 788 -14.83 34.59 -28.71
C GLU A 788 -15.32 35.41 -29.91
N ASN A 789 -15.32 34.83 -31.11
CA ASN A 789 -15.80 35.51 -32.31
C ASN A 789 -16.47 34.53 -33.30
N THR A 790 -17.80 34.47 -33.23
CA THR A 790 -18.63 33.58 -34.05
C THR A 790 -18.64 33.92 -35.54
N SER A 791 -18.22 35.14 -35.93
CA SER A 791 -18.04 35.50 -37.34
C SER A 791 -16.84 34.80 -38.00
N ILE A 792 -15.85 34.38 -37.21
CA ILE A 792 -14.67 33.65 -37.67
C ILE A 792 -14.89 32.15 -37.51
N ALA A 793 -15.32 31.69 -36.33
CA ALA A 793 -15.62 30.28 -36.10
C ALA A 793 -16.68 30.11 -35.00
N ILE A 794 -17.57 29.13 -35.16
CA ILE A 794 -18.53 28.70 -34.13
C ILE A 794 -18.12 27.34 -33.57
N VAL A 795 -18.50 27.06 -32.32
CA VAL A 795 -18.28 25.77 -31.67
C VAL A 795 -19.58 25.27 -31.05
N ASP A 796 -19.90 23.99 -31.20
CA ASP A 796 -21.07 23.37 -30.58
C ASP A 796 -20.75 22.68 -29.24
N ALA A 797 -21.78 22.16 -28.56
CA ALA A 797 -21.63 21.50 -27.27
C ALA A 797 -20.71 20.25 -27.29
N SER A 798 -20.47 19.67 -28.46
CA SER A 798 -19.60 18.50 -28.63
C SER A 798 -18.13 18.86 -28.86
N GLY A 799 -17.79 20.16 -28.94
CA GLY A 799 -16.46 20.64 -29.29
C GLY A 799 -16.18 20.64 -30.79
N LYS A 800 -17.21 20.49 -31.63
CA LYS A 800 -17.07 20.61 -33.09
C LYS A 800 -17.07 22.07 -33.50
N VAL A 801 -16.00 22.48 -34.16
CA VAL A 801 -15.78 23.85 -34.64
C VAL A 801 -16.12 23.93 -36.13
N THR A 802 -16.82 25.00 -36.53
CA THR A 802 -17.09 25.33 -37.95
C THR A 802 -16.48 26.68 -38.28
N LEU A 803 -15.65 26.73 -39.33
CA LEU A 803 -14.96 27.95 -39.77
C LEU A 803 -15.87 28.80 -40.67
N ASN A 804 -16.24 30.01 -40.24
CA ASN A 804 -17.13 30.92 -40.98
C ASN A 804 -16.39 31.98 -41.80
N GLY A 805 -15.27 32.49 -41.30
CA GLY A 805 -14.57 33.62 -41.91
C GLY A 805 -13.06 33.58 -41.67
N LYS A 806 -12.28 34.30 -42.49
CA LYS A 806 -10.82 34.37 -42.38
C LYS A 806 -10.44 35.29 -41.21
N GLY A 807 -9.72 34.77 -40.22
CA GLY A 807 -9.20 35.55 -39.09
C GLY A 807 -8.68 34.66 -37.96
N SER A 808 -8.22 35.28 -36.87
CA SER A 808 -7.81 34.57 -35.66
C SER A 808 -8.92 34.63 -34.61
N VAL A 809 -9.16 33.54 -33.89
CA VAL A 809 -10.16 33.48 -32.82
C VAL A 809 -9.74 32.49 -31.74
N VAL A 810 -10.15 32.73 -30.49
CA VAL A 810 -9.96 31.81 -29.38
C VAL A 810 -11.25 31.03 -29.12
N ILE A 811 -11.11 29.71 -29.02
CA ILE A 811 -12.14 28.80 -28.53
C ILE A 811 -11.83 28.43 -27.08
N LYS A 812 -12.79 28.62 -26.18
CA LYS A 812 -12.67 28.27 -24.76
C LYS A 812 -13.45 27.00 -24.45
N ALA A 813 -12.87 26.14 -23.63
CA ALA A 813 -13.55 25.04 -22.96
C ALA A 813 -13.55 25.31 -21.46
N THR A 814 -14.72 25.23 -20.83
CA THR A 814 -14.88 25.34 -19.38
C THR A 814 -15.50 24.07 -18.83
N SER A 815 -14.84 23.48 -17.84
CA SER A 815 -15.34 22.27 -17.17
C SER A 815 -16.31 22.59 -16.03
N GLY A 816 -17.13 21.63 -15.62
CA GLY A 816 -18.13 21.83 -14.56
C GLY A 816 -17.52 22.16 -13.20
N ASP A 817 -16.28 21.73 -12.95
CA ASP A 817 -15.46 22.11 -11.79
C ASP A 817 -14.80 23.50 -11.92
N LYS A 818 -15.20 24.28 -12.93
CA LYS A 818 -14.85 25.69 -13.18
C LYS A 818 -13.42 25.93 -13.67
N GLN A 819 -12.73 24.92 -14.20
CA GLN A 819 -11.49 25.15 -14.94
C GLN A 819 -11.81 25.70 -16.33
N THR A 820 -10.93 26.54 -16.88
CA THR A 820 -11.10 27.07 -18.25
C THR A 820 -9.77 27.03 -18.99
N VAL A 821 -9.80 26.54 -20.22
CA VAL A 821 -8.65 26.46 -21.12
C VAL A 821 -9.02 27.01 -22.50
N SER A 822 -8.02 27.48 -23.24
CA SER A 822 -8.20 28.17 -24.52
C SER A 822 -7.42 27.47 -25.64
N TYR A 823 -8.01 27.41 -26.83
CA TYR A 823 -7.38 27.00 -28.08
C TYR A 823 -7.42 28.17 -29.07
N THR A 824 -6.26 28.64 -29.52
CA THR A 824 -6.16 29.76 -30.47
C THR A 824 -6.13 29.25 -31.90
N ILE A 825 -7.18 29.53 -32.65
CA ILE A 825 -7.22 29.39 -34.10
C ILE A 825 -6.44 30.57 -34.70
N LYS A 826 -5.33 30.27 -35.37
CA LYS A 826 -4.53 31.27 -36.09
C LYS A 826 -5.19 31.62 -37.43
N ALA A 827 -5.00 32.85 -37.91
CA ALA A 827 -5.49 33.25 -39.22
C ALA A 827 -4.85 32.39 -40.33
N PRO A 828 -5.63 31.88 -41.31
CA PRO A 828 -5.10 31.06 -42.38
C PRO A 828 -4.38 31.94 -43.41
N SER A 829 -3.46 31.35 -44.15
CA SER A 829 -2.86 31.96 -45.34
C SER A 829 -3.95 32.42 -46.32
N TYR A 830 -4.88 31.53 -46.65
CA TYR A 830 -6.06 31.83 -47.47
C TYR A 830 -7.26 30.95 -47.09
N MET A 831 -8.43 31.36 -47.55
CA MET A 831 -9.69 30.62 -47.38
C MET A 831 -10.37 30.51 -48.75
N ILE A 832 -10.82 29.30 -49.10
CA ILE A 832 -11.66 29.06 -50.26
C ILE A 832 -13.12 29.15 -49.85
N LYS A 833 -13.85 30.03 -50.54
CA LYS A 833 -15.30 30.14 -50.46
C LYS A 833 -15.91 29.58 -51.74
N VAL A 834 -16.84 28.66 -51.59
CA VAL A 834 -17.62 28.08 -52.69
C VAL A 834 -18.88 28.94 -52.89
N ASP A 835 -19.15 29.33 -54.13
CA ASP A 835 -20.33 30.13 -54.50
C ASP A 835 -21.25 29.32 -55.45
N LYS A 836 -22.19 30.00 -56.12
CA LYS A 836 -23.10 29.37 -57.09
C LYS A 836 -22.40 29.06 -58.42
N GLN A 837 -22.96 28.13 -59.19
CA GLN A 837 -22.52 27.88 -60.56
C GLN A 837 -22.67 29.13 -61.44
N ALA A 838 -21.65 29.41 -62.24
CA ALA A 838 -21.55 30.55 -63.12
C ALA A 838 -20.66 30.26 -64.34
N TYR A 839 -20.86 31.01 -65.41
CA TYR A 839 -19.88 31.06 -66.51
C TYR A 839 -18.59 31.74 -66.02
N TYR A 840 -17.47 31.48 -66.69
CA TYR A 840 -16.16 31.93 -66.20
C TYR A 840 -16.07 33.45 -65.96
N ALA A 841 -16.65 34.27 -66.85
CA ALA A 841 -16.64 35.73 -66.71
C ALA A 841 -17.45 36.21 -65.49
N ASP A 842 -18.60 35.57 -65.24
CA ASP A 842 -19.45 35.85 -64.09
C ASP A 842 -18.77 35.37 -62.80
N ALA A 843 -18.13 34.20 -62.80
CA ALA A 843 -17.35 33.69 -61.68
C ALA A 843 -16.19 34.65 -61.32
N MET A 844 -15.50 35.20 -62.32
CA MET A 844 -14.47 36.21 -62.10
C MET A 844 -15.02 37.48 -61.43
N SER A 845 -16.22 37.92 -61.84
CA SER A 845 -16.91 39.06 -61.23
C SER A 845 -17.35 38.76 -59.78
N ILE A 846 -17.98 37.60 -59.55
CA ILE A 846 -18.41 37.12 -58.22
C ILE A 846 -17.22 37.05 -57.26
N CYS A 847 -16.09 36.50 -57.73
CA CYS A 847 -14.86 36.36 -56.95
C CYS A 847 -13.99 37.64 -56.95
N LYS A 848 -14.45 38.77 -57.51
CA LYS A 848 -13.70 40.04 -57.56
C LYS A 848 -12.28 39.89 -58.13
N ASN A 849 -12.15 39.12 -59.20
CA ASN A 849 -10.90 38.76 -59.87
C ASN A 849 -9.94 37.85 -59.06
N LEU A 850 -10.43 37.17 -58.03
CA LEU A 850 -9.67 36.29 -57.13
C LEU A 850 -10.03 34.81 -57.28
N LEU A 851 -10.22 34.33 -58.51
CA LEU A 851 -10.28 32.88 -58.75
C LEU A 851 -8.95 32.20 -58.35
N PRO A 852 -8.99 30.92 -57.95
CA PRO A 852 -7.79 30.13 -57.66
C PRO A 852 -6.77 30.26 -58.80
N SER A 853 -5.53 30.59 -58.45
CA SER A 853 -4.47 30.88 -59.43
C SER A 853 -3.97 29.64 -60.15
N THR A 854 -4.02 28.48 -59.48
CA THR A 854 -3.59 27.19 -60.01
C THR A 854 -4.48 26.08 -59.46
N GLN A 855 -4.40 24.90 -60.07
CA GLN A 855 -5.02 23.69 -59.56
C GLN A 855 -4.54 23.33 -58.14
N THR A 856 -3.27 23.56 -57.84
CA THR A 856 -2.65 23.23 -56.55
C THR A 856 -3.37 23.89 -55.38
N VAL A 857 -3.84 25.13 -55.55
CA VAL A 857 -4.61 25.85 -54.51
C VAL A 857 -5.87 25.07 -54.09
N LEU A 858 -6.51 24.37 -55.03
CA LEU A 858 -7.72 23.59 -54.75
C LEU A 858 -7.40 22.16 -54.33
N SER A 859 -6.33 21.54 -54.85
CA SER A 859 -5.91 20.21 -54.40
C SER A 859 -5.40 20.23 -52.96
N ASP A 860 -4.64 21.25 -52.55
CA ASP A 860 -4.14 21.37 -51.17
C ASP A 860 -5.30 21.48 -50.16
N ILE A 861 -6.40 22.14 -50.58
CA ILE A 861 -7.64 22.22 -49.78
C ILE A 861 -8.27 20.84 -49.65
N TYR A 862 -8.37 20.09 -50.75
CA TYR A 862 -8.87 18.72 -50.70
C TYR A 862 -7.98 17.81 -49.84
N ASP A 863 -6.66 17.91 -49.95
CA ASP A 863 -5.74 17.08 -49.16
C ASP A 863 -5.87 17.39 -47.65
N SER A 864 -6.04 18.66 -47.31
CA SER A 864 -6.19 19.12 -45.92
C SER A 864 -7.55 18.77 -45.32
N TRP A 865 -8.63 18.90 -46.10
CA TRP A 865 -10.01 18.84 -45.61
C TRP A 865 -10.80 17.62 -46.12
N GLY A 866 -10.30 16.86 -47.08
CA GLY A 866 -11.07 15.83 -47.78
C GLY A 866 -12.21 16.40 -48.63
N ALA A 867 -13.13 15.52 -49.03
CA ALA A 867 -14.27 15.88 -49.87
C ALA A 867 -15.21 16.88 -49.17
N ALA A 868 -15.49 17.99 -49.84
CA ALA A 868 -16.28 19.09 -49.28
C ALA A 868 -17.69 18.65 -48.83
N ASN A 869 -18.34 17.72 -49.52
CA ASN A 869 -19.69 17.23 -49.17
C ASN A 869 -19.76 16.42 -47.86
N LYS A 870 -18.64 16.18 -47.19
CA LYS A 870 -18.62 15.64 -45.83
C LYS A 870 -18.98 16.70 -44.77
N TYR A 871 -18.94 17.98 -45.13
CA TYR A 871 -19.31 19.08 -44.25
C TYR A 871 -20.79 19.43 -44.40
N SER A 872 -21.46 19.75 -43.29
CA SER A 872 -22.91 19.96 -43.26
C SER A 872 -23.41 20.98 -44.28
N HIS A 873 -22.62 22.04 -44.54
CA HIS A 873 -22.96 23.10 -45.49
C HIS A 873 -22.99 22.62 -46.95
N TYR A 874 -22.15 21.66 -47.32
CA TYR A 874 -22.02 21.14 -48.69
C TYR A 874 -22.65 19.76 -48.88
N SER A 875 -23.30 19.22 -47.85
CA SER A 875 -23.77 17.83 -47.79
C SER A 875 -24.75 17.44 -48.91
N SER A 876 -25.50 18.40 -49.45
CA SER A 876 -26.41 18.19 -50.57
C SER A 876 -25.76 18.32 -51.95
N MET A 877 -24.49 18.70 -52.04
CA MET A 877 -23.78 18.89 -53.29
C MET A 877 -23.12 17.58 -53.73
N ASN A 878 -23.46 17.10 -54.93
CA ASN A 878 -22.86 15.91 -55.52
C ASN A 878 -21.55 16.21 -56.28
N SER A 879 -21.31 17.49 -56.61
CA SER A 879 -20.14 17.93 -57.37
C SER A 879 -19.86 19.42 -57.08
N ILE A 880 -18.58 19.76 -56.91
CA ILE A 880 -18.10 21.15 -56.80
C ILE A 880 -16.92 21.29 -57.75
N THR A 881 -17.20 21.39 -59.05
CA THR A 881 -16.20 21.63 -60.10
C THR A 881 -15.89 23.12 -60.15
N ALA A 882 -14.79 23.55 -59.54
CA ALA A 882 -14.46 24.96 -59.37
C ALA A 882 -13.57 25.50 -60.50
N TRP A 883 -13.82 26.72 -60.96
CA TRP A 883 -12.98 27.40 -61.96
C TRP A 883 -11.57 27.73 -61.45
N ILE A 884 -10.57 27.57 -62.32
CA ILE A 884 -9.20 28.05 -62.12
C ILE A 884 -8.96 29.23 -63.06
N LYS A 885 -8.17 30.22 -62.62
CA LYS A 885 -7.83 31.40 -63.43
C LYS A 885 -7.10 30.99 -64.71
N GLN A 886 -7.60 31.46 -65.86
CA GLN A 886 -7.01 31.24 -67.18
C GLN A 886 -5.55 31.71 -67.26
N THR A 887 -4.74 30.90 -67.89
CA THR A 887 -3.47 31.30 -68.47
C THR A 887 -3.68 32.12 -69.75
N SER A 888 -2.65 32.85 -70.19
CA SER A 888 -2.71 33.62 -71.45
C SER A 888 -2.93 32.76 -72.70
N SER A 889 -2.69 31.44 -72.63
CA SER A 889 -2.99 30.50 -73.72
C SER A 889 -4.46 30.11 -73.71
N GLU A 890 -5.00 29.76 -72.54
CA GLU A 890 -6.41 29.38 -72.35
C GLU A 890 -7.37 30.51 -72.73
N GLN A 891 -7.00 31.76 -72.41
CA GLN A 891 -7.78 32.94 -72.79
C GLN A 891 -7.93 33.08 -74.32
N ARG A 892 -6.87 32.77 -75.09
CA ARG A 892 -6.89 32.82 -76.56
C ARG A 892 -7.77 31.71 -77.16
N SER A 893 -7.91 30.60 -76.46
CA SER A 893 -8.67 29.43 -76.90
C SER A 893 -10.10 29.39 -76.35
N GLY A 894 -10.53 30.37 -75.54
CA GLY A 894 -11.87 30.42 -74.97
C GLY A 894 -12.19 29.27 -74.02
N VAL A 895 -11.17 28.73 -73.33
CA VAL A 895 -11.29 27.61 -72.38
C VAL A 895 -10.64 27.94 -71.05
N SER A 896 -10.92 27.21 -69.98
CA SER A 896 -10.15 27.24 -68.73
C SER A 896 -10.02 25.85 -68.11
N SER A 897 -9.24 25.76 -67.04
CA SER A 897 -9.11 24.55 -66.23
C SER A 897 -10.07 24.59 -65.03
N THR A 898 -10.46 23.41 -64.54
CA THR A 898 -11.30 23.27 -63.34
C THR A 898 -10.75 22.18 -62.41
N TYR A 899 -11.14 22.20 -61.14
CA TYR A 899 -10.84 21.13 -60.18
C TYR A 899 -12.05 20.83 -59.31
N ASN A 900 -12.33 19.54 -59.08
CA ASN A 900 -13.48 19.13 -58.29
C ASN A 900 -13.13 18.91 -56.80
N LEU A 901 -13.69 19.72 -55.89
CA LEU A 901 -13.46 19.64 -54.43
C LEU A 901 -14.15 18.45 -53.73
N ILE A 902 -14.83 17.56 -54.49
CA ILE A 902 -15.44 16.34 -53.97
C ILE A 902 -14.75 15.11 -54.59
N THR A 903 -14.50 15.11 -55.90
CA THR A 903 -14.01 13.93 -56.64
C THR A 903 -12.54 13.99 -57.04
N GLN A 904 -11.82 15.07 -56.71
CA GLN A 904 -10.40 15.28 -57.07
C GLN A 904 -10.13 15.25 -58.59
N ASN A 905 -11.14 15.59 -59.40
CA ASN A 905 -11.05 15.46 -60.86
C ASN A 905 -10.65 16.79 -61.52
N PRO A 906 -9.37 16.99 -61.92
CA PRO A 906 -8.98 18.13 -62.72
C PRO A 906 -9.41 17.96 -64.18
N LEU A 907 -10.04 18.98 -64.75
CA LEU A 907 -10.41 18.99 -66.17
C LEU A 907 -9.78 20.22 -66.86
N PRO A 908 -8.82 20.02 -67.78
CA PRO A 908 -8.31 21.08 -68.62
C PRO A 908 -9.24 21.35 -69.82
N GLY A 909 -9.13 22.53 -70.43
CA GLY A 909 -9.78 22.81 -71.71
C GLY A 909 -11.31 22.91 -71.66
N VAL A 910 -11.89 23.23 -70.49
CA VAL A 910 -13.34 23.39 -70.30
C VAL A 910 -13.79 24.71 -70.93
N ASN A 911 -14.82 24.66 -71.78
CA ASN A 911 -15.35 25.85 -72.45
C ASN A 911 -15.88 26.87 -71.43
N VAL A 912 -15.44 28.13 -71.52
CA VAL A 912 -15.78 29.22 -70.57
C VAL A 912 -17.28 29.53 -70.45
N ASN A 913 -18.07 29.10 -71.43
CA ASN A 913 -19.53 29.21 -71.45
C ASN A 913 -20.24 27.97 -70.86
N THR A 914 -19.50 27.07 -70.21
CA THR A 914 -20.07 25.95 -69.45
C THR A 914 -20.25 26.39 -67.99
N PRO A 915 -21.40 26.18 -67.34
CA PRO A 915 -21.57 26.58 -65.96
C PRO A 915 -20.75 25.67 -65.03
N ASN A 916 -19.85 26.26 -64.24
CA ASN A 916 -19.07 25.60 -63.18
C ASN A 916 -19.06 26.47 -61.92
N VAL A 917 -18.55 25.95 -60.81
CA VAL A 917 -18.57 26.60 -59.48
C VAL A 917 -17.48 27.65 -59.32
#